data_AF-A0A3C0C028-F1
#
_entry.id   AF-A0A3C0C028-F1
#
_cell.length_a   1.000
_cell.length_b   1.000
_cell.length_c   1.000
_cell.angle_alpha   90.00
_cell.angle_beta   90.00
_cell.angle_gamma   90.00
#
_symmetry.space_group_name_H-M   'P 1'
#
loop_
_entity.id
_entity.type
_entity.pdbx_description
1 polymer ?
#
loop_
_entity_poly.entity_id
_entity_poly.type
_entity_poly.pdbx_seq_one_letter_code
_entity_poly.pdbx_strand_id
1 'polypeptide(L)'
;GNLLSETTFNPGDTPSITVIRLGDVNESFDPGSITENLYLYADWDSHLDVINKIDTRHQPYDTKVNIDEVWYKTLSMPASLFTSTLDTYTFDDLQSGGIGYGTHLALNDRTYIFHANWEGFENAANGRAAAMIYDNDRKLIDFKLKKIPGSTHPYALLNKDGSYQILFPGVDEGEIKDSLPGDATSWAFNPADDTFTEVSINSGCHGSNKFDYEQDGDEDVICQSWGGEFNYKPIIFKNKGLLQFEAIRVENNDVPGQMSTSAFYDNNYLNIIYTDTNDLALSYEIPELSNVIAKYDPNDLSKIVDVVGLPLPYFERETFKNIPVHVGWEESVGLSHDVRSHPIDYDNDGDMDIIIASLIWADGSHEYGFSIMQFLTNNDGVYVDETEQRLFNWNLFNPGTHSMHFHDFNGDGYTDIYAEDKGCNWYAAAGSPQIPEDYLCNGRLLVNDGTGHFLVIIETNQLNQISYLNENYPRWYPFPGFSPIIGMTKDKELLWSYINHDYDPPATPGESVNVTVAANQNGSGNVYVIDDEQKKSLELKIGTRYTFNHPTNHPLKFSTTSDGRHNGGSEYTDNVDTSQSGKTIITINSETPKSLYYYCNVHQNMGSSLVIKEGESSGGEVVINGKVDVVTIKLNRKLSTGPNGIDPAVKGEPDFNEFYYLLHNEEAREAIKNGSHENGLEHYIEIGKDLGYKASAN
;
A
#
# COMPACT_ATOMS: atom_id res chain seq x y z
N GLY A 1 -3.71 -25.18 -40.98
CA GLY A 1 -4.51 -24.60 -42.08
C GLY A 1 -5.88 -25.23 -42.25
N ASN A 2 -6.62 -25.51 -41.17
CA ASN A 2 -8.06 -25.73 -41.24
C ASN A 2 -8.75 -24.60 -40.46
N LEU A 3 -9.88 -24.12 -40.98
CA LEU A 3 -10.73 -23.14 -40.30
C LEU A 3 -11.28 -23.77 -39.00
N LEU A 4 -11.17 -23.05 -37.89
CA LEU A 4 -11.87 -23.39 -36.65
C LEU A 4 -13.37 -23.31 -36.92
N SER A 5 -14.09 -24.38 -36.61
CA SER A 5 -15.56 -24.37 -36.68
C SER A 5 -16.10 -23.58 -35.49
N GLU A 6 -16.93 -22.59 -35.78
CA GLU A 6 -17.65 -21.84 -34.75
C GLU A 6 -18.82 -22.68 -34.21
N THR A 7 -18.96 -22.76 -32.88
CA THR A 7 -20.07 -23.45 -32.21
C THR A 7 -20.56 -22.58 -31.06
N THR A 8 -21.88 -22.37 -31.00
CA THR A 8 -22.52 -21.55 -29.96
C THR A 8 -23.09 -22.48 -28.88
N PHE A 9 -22.72 -22.22 -27.62
CA PHE A 9 -23.22 -22.96 -26.45
C PHE A 9 -24.35 -22.18 -25.76
N ASN A 10 -25.25 -22.89 -25.09
CA ASN A 10 -26.34 -22.29 -24.31
C ASN A 10 -25.93 -22.14 -22.83
N PRO A 11 -26.62 -21.29 -22.05
CA PRO A 11 -26.41 -21.19 -20.61
C PRO A 11 -26.67 -22.53 -19.92
N GLY A 12 -25.63 -23.13 -19.33
CA GLY A 12 -25.66 -24.43 -18.63
C GLY A 12 -24.82 -25.54 -19.26
N ASP A 13 -24.24 -25.32 -20.44
CA ASP A 13 -23.29 -26.25 -21.06
C ASP A 13 -21.93 -26.18 -20.34
N THR A 14 -21.33 -27.34 -20.03
CA THR A 14 -19.91 -27.47 -19.65
C THR A 14 -19.12 -28.00 -20.85
N PRO A 15 -18.64 -27.13 -21.75
CA PRO A 15 -17.87 -27.59 -22.90
C PRO A 15 -16.47 -28.05 -22.44
N SER A 16 -16.06 -29.23 -22.92
CA SER A 16 -14.65 -29.64 -22.91
C SER A 16 -14.10 -29.52 -24.33
N ILE A 17 -13.05 -28.72 -24.52
CA ILE A 17 -12.34 -28.65 -25.79
C ILE A 17 -11.34 -29.81 -25.85
N THR A 18 -11.57 -30.75 -26.76
CA THR A 18 -10.61 -31.81 -27.08
C THR A 18 -10.01 -31.50 -28.46
N VAL A 19 -8.73 -31.12 -28.49
CA VAL A 19 -8.01 -30.90 -29.74
C VAL A 19 -7.55 -32.26 -30.27
N ILE A 20 -8.20 -32.76 -31.32
CA ILE A 20 -7.77 -33.97 -32.02
C ILE A 20 -7.25 -33.57 -33.40
N ARG A 21 -5.94 -33.68 -33.61
CA ARG A 21 -5.32 -33.45 -34.91
C ARG A 21 -5.49 -34.71 -35.77
N LEU A 22 -6.47 -34.70 -36.68
CA LEU A 22 -6.67 -35.78 -37.65
C LEU A 22 -5.86 -35.51 -38.91
N GLY A 23 -4.85 -36.36 -39.15
CA GLY A 23 -4.10 -36.41 -40.40
C GLY A 23 -2.66 -35.92 -40.26
N ASP A 24 -1.78 -36.81 -39.81
CA ASP A 24 -0.51 -37.12 -40.48
C ASP A 24 0.00 -38.45 -39.91
N VAL A 25 -0.16 -39.52 -40.68
CA VAL A 25 0.45 -40.83 -40.40
C VAL A 25 1.86 -40.79 -40.97
N ASN A 26 2.86 -40.82 -40.08
CA ASN A 26 4.31 -40.91 -40.30
C ASN A 26 5.13 -39.61 -40.25
N GLU A 27 4.87 -38.74 -39.27
CA GLU A 27 5.99 -38.06 -38.60
C GLU A 27 6.01 -38.53 -37.15
N SER A 28 7.16 -39.02 -36.70
CA SER A 28 7.37 -39.40 -35.31
C SER A 28 7.03 -38.20 -34.44
N PHE A 29 5.95 -38.31 -33.66
CA PHE A 29 5.75 -37.42 -32.53
C PHE A 29 6.89 -37.71 -31.55
N ASP A 30 7.87 -36.80 -31.49
CA ASP A 30 8.83 -36.76 -30.40
C ASP A 30 8.15 -36.01 -29.24
N PRO A 31 7.70 -36.69 -28.17
CA PRO A 31 7.18 -36.01 -26.99
C PRO A 31 8.18 -35.04 -26.35
N GLY A 32 9.47 -35.11 -26.70
CA GLY A 32 10.49 -34.10 -26.33
C GLY A 32 10.34 -32.75 -27.06
N SER A 33 9.46 -32.64 -28.05
CA SER A 33 9.16 -31.39 -28.77
C SER A 33 8.05 -30.55 -28.12
N ILE A 34 7.43 -31.04 -27.04
CA ILE A 34 6.69 -30.17 -26.13
C ILE A 34 7.73 -29.43 -25.30
N THR A 35 8.27 -28.35 -25.83
CA THR A 35 8.90 -27.33 -24.99
C THR A 35 7.75 -26.68 -24.22
N GLU A 36 7.54 -27.09 -22.98
CA GLU A 36 6.95 -26.14 -22.02
C GLU A 36 7.80 -24.87 -22.13
N ASN A 37 7.18 -23.74 -22.43
CA ASN A 37 7.85 -22.45 -22.30
C ASN A 37 8.14 -22.27 -20.81
N LEU A 38 9.32 -22.75 -20.40
CA LEU A 38 9.78 -22.74 -19.02
C LEU A 38 9.83 -21.30 -18.48
N TYR A 39 10.20 -20.36 -19.36
CA TYR A 39 10.27 -18.94 -19.07
C TYR A 39 9.02 -18.22 -19.59
N LEU A 40 8.46 -17.38 -18.72
CA LEU A 40 7.36 -16.47 -19.02
C LEU A 40 7.82 -15.07 -18.65
N TYR A 41 8.29 -14.26 -19.60
CA TYR A 41 8.87 -12.96 -19.28
C TYR A 41 7.81 -11.86 -19.17
N ALA A 42 8.05 -10.89 -18.28
CA ALA A 42 7.24 -9.67 -18.19
C ALA A 42 7.46 -8.77 -19.42
N ASP A 43 6.45 -7.94 -19.74
CA ASP A 43 6.48 -7.06 -20.91
C ASP A 43 7.30 -5.79 -20.63
N TRP A 44 8.55 -5.80 -21.07
CA TRP A 44 9.47 -4.68 -20.95
C TRP A 44 8.99 -3.43 -21.67
N ASP A 45 8.45 -3.53 -22.89
CA ASP A 45 8.07 -2.35 -23.68
C ASP A 45 6.94 -1.58 -23.00
N SER A 46 5.95 -2.31 -22.48
CA SER A 46 4.84 -1.72 -21.72
C SER A 46 5.33 -1.10 -20.40
N HIS A 47 6.24 -1.77 -19.69
CA HIS A 47 6.83 -1.22 -18.47
C HIS A 47 7.63 0.06 -18.76
N LEU A 48 8.54 0.01 -19.74
CA LEU A 48 9.39 1.13 -20.13
C LEU A 48 8.58 2.35 -20.60
N ASP A 49 7.47 2.15 -21.32
CA ASP A 49 6.56 3.23 -21.69
C ASP A 49 6.01 3.97 -20.47
N VAL A 50 5.60 3.24 -19.43
CA VAL A 50 5.11 3.84 -18.18
C VAL A 50 6.24 4.56 -17.43
N ILE A 51 7.41 3.93 -17.30
CA ILE A 51 8.58 4.55 -16.67
C ILE A 51 8.99 5.84 -17.39
N ASN A 52 8.98 5.86 -18.73
CA ASN A 52 9.28 7.07 -19.49
C ASN A 52 8.22 8.16 -19.33
N LYS A 53 6.94 7.81 -19.15
CA LYS A 53 5.88 8.79 -18.83
C LYS A 53 6.12 9.43 -17.46
N ILE A 54 6.45 8.62 -16.45
CA ILE A 54 6.80 9.10 -15.11
C ILE A 54 8.00 10.04 -15.19
N ASP A 55 9.06 9.64 -15.88
CA ASP A 55 10.30 10.41 -15.99
C ASP A 55 10.11 11.72 -16.77
N THR A 56 9.33 11.70 -17.85
CA THR A 56 8.98 12.89 -18.63
C THR A 56 8.20 13.90 -17.81
N ARG A 57 7.28 13.39 -16.97
CA ARG A 57 6.42 14.22 -16.13
C ARG A 57 7.22 14.97 -15.07
N HIS A 58 8.17 14.29 -14.43
CA HIS A 58 8.90 14.85 -13.30
C HIS A 58 10.29 15.39 -13.66
N GLN A 59 10.51 15.72 -14.94
CA GLN A 59 11.69 16.47 -15.34
C GLN A 59 11.82 17.76 -14.50
N PRO A 60 13.04 18.16 -14.09
CA PRO A 60 14.33 17.65 -14.55
C PRO A 60 14.90 16.46 -13.75
N TYR A 61 14.11 15.82 -12.87
CA TYR A 61 14.61 14.73 -12.02
C TYR A 61 14.58 13.40 -12.77
N ASP A 62 15.71 12.68 -12.75
CA ASP A 62 15.76 11.30 -13.21
C ASP A 62 15.11 10.42 -12.14
N THR A 63 14.04 9.76 -12.52
CA THR A 63 13.25 8.92 -11.61
C THR A 63 13.70 7.47 -11.59
N LYS A 64 14.71 7.10 -12.40
CA LYS A 64 15.15 5.72 -12.61
C LYS A 64 16.38 5.41 -11.77
N VAL A 65 16.33 4.34 -11.00
CA VAL A 65 17.47 3.79 -10.27
C VAL A 65 17.75 2.41 -10.84
N ASN A 66 18.83 2.31 -11.62
CA ASN A 66 19.30 1.08 -12.28
C ASN A 66 18.19 0.28 -12.98
N ILE A 67 17.39 0.94 -13.81
CA ILE A 67 16.36 0.30 -14.65
C ILE A 67 16.93 0.03 -16.05
N ASP A 68 17.02 -1.24 -16.45
CA ASP A 68 17.46 -1.67 -17.79
C ASP A 68 16.71 -2.95 -18.21
N GLU A 69 16.59 -3.18 -19.52
CA GLU A 69 15.88 -4.34 -20.06
C GLU A 69 16.45 -5.65 -19.53
N VAL A 70 17.78 -5.75 -19.37
CA VAL A 70 18.43 -6.99 -18.93
C VAL A 70 17.99 -7.41 -17.53
N TRP A 71 17.78 -6.44 -16.64
CA TRP A 71 17.34 -6.67 -15.26
C TRP A 71 15.86 -7.01 -15.20
N TYR A 72 15.03 -6.30 -15.97
CA TYR A 72 13.58 -6.49 -15.93
C TYR A 72 13.16 -7.78 -16.63
N LYS A 73 13.60 -7.99 -17.87
CA LYS A 73 13.11 -9.09 -18.70
C LYS A 73 13.45 -10.44 -18.10
N THR A 74 14.65 -10.61 -17.56
CA THR A 74 15.12 -11.91 -17.08
C THR A 74 14.54 -12.27 -15.72
N LEU A 75 14.12 -11.32 -14.89
CA LEU A 75 13.83 -11.55 -13.47
C LEU A 75 12.46 -11.08 -13.00
N SER A 76 11.79 -10.14 -13.69
CA SER A 76 10.45 -9.69 -13.31
C SER A 76 9.37 -10.73 -13.58
N MET A 77 8.46 -10.93 -12.62
CA MET A 77 7.35 -11.88 -12.75
C MET A 77 6.22 -11.36 -13.65
N PRO A 78 5.74 -12.08 -14.68
CA PRO A 78 4.54 -11.65 -15.39
C PRO A 78 3.28 -11.85 -14.54
N ALA A 79 2.29 -10.98 -14.74
CA ALA A 79 0.98 -11.05 -14.04
C ALA A 79 0.25 -12.39 -14.25
N SER A 80 0.54 -13.13 -15.32
CA SER A 80 -0.04 -14.46 -15.61
C SER A 80 0.37 -15.56 -14.61
N LEU A 81 1.40 -15.34 -13.81
CA LEU A 81 1.81 -16.25 -12.73
C LEU A 81 1.01 -16.07 -11.45
N PHE A 82 0.13 -15.08 -11.39
CA PHE A 82 -0.63 -14.79 -10.19
C PHE A 82 -2.08 -15.25 -10.33
N THR A 83 -2.69 -15.63 -9.22
CA THR A 83 -4.12 -15.95 -9.16
C THR A 83 -4.78 -15.24 -7.99
N SER A 84 -5.91 -14.61 -8.28
CA SER A 84 -6.67 -13.84 -7.30
C SER A 84 -7.96 -14.52 -6.92
N THR A 85 -8.33 -14.37 -5.65
CA THR A 85 -9.60 -14.83 -5.07
C THR A 85 -10.17 -13.73 -4.17
N LEU A 86 -11.49 -13.75 -3.98
CA LEU A 86 -12.22 -12.79 -3.17
C LEU A 86 -13.15 -13.55 -2.22
N ASP A 87 -13.03 -13.28 -0.92
CA ASP A 87 -13.93 -13.77 0.11
C ASP A 87 -14.66 -12.59 0.77
N THR A 88 -16.00 -12.62 0.77
CA THR A 88 -16.83 -11.56 1.35
C THR A 88 -17.39 -11.97 2.71
N TYR A 89 -17.12 -11.16 3.73
CA TYR A 89 -17.64 -11.28 5.09
C TYR A 89 -18.69 -10.21 5.35
N THR A 90 -19.63 -10.51 6.24
CA THR A 90 -20.72 -9.60 6.61
C THR A 90 -20.76 -9.40 8.12
N PHE A 91 -20.99 -8.17 8.54
CA PHE A 91 -21.01 -7.70 9.92
C PHE A 91 -22.29 -6.92 10.19
N ASP A 92 -22.69 -6.88 11.46
CA ASP A 92 -23.90 -6.17 11.90
C ASP A 92 -23.74 -4.63 11.81
N ASP A 93 -22.49 -4.15 11.81
CA ASP A 93 -22.14 -2.73 11.69
C ASP A 93 -21.35 -2.47 10.41
N LEU A 94 -21.38 -1.23 9.91
CA LEU A 94 -20.51 -0.77 8.82
C LEU A 94 -19.03 -0.95 9.19
N GLN A 95 -18.25 -1.35 8.18
CA GLN A 95 -16.83 -1.60 8.30
C GLN A 95 -16.09 -0.60 7.43
N SER A 96 -15.61 0.46 8.06
CA SER A 96 -14.78 1.50 7.44
C SER A 96 -13.30 1.08 7.40
N GLY A 97 -12.59 1.64 6.41
CA GLY A 97 -11.16 1.41 6.20
C GLY A 97 -10.31 2.57 6.70
N GLY A 98 -9.00 2.39 6.71
CA GLY A 98 -8.07 3.30 7.35
C GLY A 98 -6.63 3.14 6.89
N ILE A 99 -5.75 3.96 7.44
CA ILE A 99 -4.30 3.91 7.23
C ILE A 99 -3.72 2.86 8.18
N GLY A 100 -2.87 1.99 7.66
CA GLY A 100 -2.32 0.88 8.43
C GLY A 100 -1.69 -0.20 7.57
N TYR A 101 -0.92 -1.06 8.23
CA TYR A 101 0.00 -2.02 7.64
C TYR A 101 -0.22 -3.40 8.26
N GLY A 102 0.56 -4.38 7.81
CA GLY A 102 0.41 -5.75 8.25
C GLY A 102 1.70 -6.43 8.67
N THR A 103 1.54 -7.69 9.06
CA THR A 103 2.64 -8.64 9.31
C THR A 103 2.11 -10.05 9.05
N HIS A 104 3.00 -11.05 9.02
CA HIS A 104 2.59 -12.43 8.83
C HIS A 104 3.23 -13.36 9.86
N LEU A 105 2.62 -14.54 10.04
CA LEU A 105 3.14 -15.61 10.88
C LEU A 105 2.85 -16.96 10.23
N ALA A 106 3.89 -17.71 9.88
CA ALA A 106 3.78 -19.07 9.39
C ALA A 106 3.89 -20.07 10.53
N LEU A 107 2.87 -20.93 10.69
CA LEU A 107 2.91 -22.12 11.54
C LEU A 107 2.98 -23.38 10.66
N ASN A 108 3.05 -24.56 11.28
CA ASN A 108 3.17 -25.83 10.54
C ASN A 108 1.92 -26.17 9.71
N ASP A 109 0.74 -25.79 10.19
CA ASP A 109 -0.56 -26.17 9.64
C ASP A 109 -1.32 -25.00 8.98
N ARG A 110 -0.83 -23.77 9.16
CA ARG A 110 -1.53 -22.56 8.72
C ARG A 110 -0.57 -21.37 8.62
N THR A 111 -1.00 -20.35 7.88
CA THR A 111 -0.34 -19.05 7.80
C THR A 111 -1.33 -17.96 8.21
N TYR A 112 -0.90 -17.04 9.06
CA TYR A 112 -1.67 -15.85 9.40
C TYR A 112 -1.11 -14.65 8.65
N ILE A 113 -2.01 -13.81 8.14
CA ILE A 113 -1.71 -12.44 7.73
C ILE A 113 -2.51 -11.53 8.63
N PHE A 114 -1.83 -10.63 9.33
CA PHE A 114 -2.43 -9.65 10.21
C PHE A 114 -2.45 -8.29 9.54
N HIS A 115 -3.52 -7.54 9.80
CA HIS A 115 -3.67 -6.16 9.36
C HIS A 115 -4.16 -5.34 10.54
N ALA A 116 -3.62 -4.14 10.69
CA ALA A 116 -4.13 -3.17 11.63
C ALA A 116 -4.28 -1.83 10.95
N ASN A 117 -5.29 -1.04 11.32
CA ASN A 117 -5.43 0.31 10.80
C ASN A 117 -6.02 1.29 11.83
N TRP A 118 -6.00 2.55 11.44
CA TRP A 118 -6.70 3.65 12.08
C TRP A 118 -7.39 4.53 11.05
N GLU A 119 -8.43 5.25 11.49
CA GLU A 119 -9.26 6.04 10.58
C GLU A 119 -9.08 7.53 10.83
N GLY A 120 -8.56 8.21 9.82
CA GLY A 120 -8.16 9.61 9.95
C GLY A 120 -9.12 10.65 9.44
N PHE A 121 -10.43 10.43 9.33
CA PHE A 121 -11.26 11.44 8.68
C PHE A 121 -12.55 11.85 9.40
N GLU A 122 -13.07 11.09 10.37
CA GLU A 122 -14.30 11.47 11.07
C GLU A 122 -14.43 10.93 12.53
N ASN A 123 -13.64 9.91 12.93
CA ASN A 123 -13.73 9.33 14.28
C ASN A 123 -12.46 8.54 14.68
N ALA A 124 -11.57 9.17 15.43
CA ALA A 124 -10.28 8.61 15.88
C ALA A 124 -10.37 7.19 16.49
N ALA A 125 -11.46 6.84 17.18
CA ALA A 125 -11.64 5.55 17.85
C ALA A 125 -12.31 4.45 16.97
N ASN A 126 -12.01 4.39 15.67
CA ASN A 126 -12.68 3.49 14.73
C ASN A 126 -11.79 2.45 14.04
N GLY A 127 -10.53 2.33 14.44
CA GLY A 127 -9.57 1.39 13.85
C GLY A 127 -9.96 -0.09 13.97
N ARG A 128 -9.22 -0.93 13.25
CA ARG A 128 -9.47 -2.37 13.14
C ARG A 128 -8.17 -3.15 13.28
N ALA A 129 -8.26 -4.30 13.93
CA ALA A 129 -7.27 -5.36 13.86
C ALA A 129 -7.92 -6.58 13.20
N ALA A 130 -7.19 -7.23 12.31
CA ALA A 130 -7.65 -8.39 11.58
C ALA A 130 -6.59 -9.49 11.58
N ALA A 131 -7.07 -10.74 11.59
CA ALA A 131 -6.28 -11.93 11.33
C ALA A 131 -6.95 -12.73 10.20
N MET A 132 -6.28 -12.80 9.05
CA MET A 132 -6.65 -13.62 7.91
C MET A 132 -5.89 -14.94 8.03
N ILE A 133 -6.60 -16.07 8.14
CA ILE A 133 -6.02 -17.38 8.45
C ILE A 133 -6.11 -18.26 7.21
N TYR A 134 -4.96 -18.70 6.72
CA TYR A 134 -4.80 -19.51 5.53
C TYR A 134 -4.33 -20.92 5.87
N ASP A 135 -4.83 -21.93 5.16
CA ASP A 135 -4.20 -23.26 5.18
C ASP A 135 -2.90 -23.29 4.36
N ASN A 136 -2.22 -24.44 4.34
CA ASN A 136 -0.97 -24.61 3.59
C ASN A 136 -1.14 -24.55 2.06
N ASP A 137 -2.36 -24.72 1.54
CA ASP A 137 -2.69 -24.49 0.11
C ASP A 137 -3.00 -23.00 -0.15
N ARG A 138 -2.70 -22.14 0.83
CA ARG A 138 -2.89 -20.69 0.83
C ARG A 138 -4.36 -20.32 0.66
N LYS A 139 -5.31 -21.18 1.01
CA LYS A 139 -6.74 -20.89 0.95
C LYS A 139 -7.16 -20.22 2.25
N LEU A 140 -7.89 -19.10 2.16
CA LEU A 140 -8.47 -18.46 3.34
C LEU A 140 -9.50 -19.42 3.98
N ILE A 141 -9.25 -19.81 5.23
CA ILE A 141 -10.08 -20.74 5.98
C ILE A 141 -10.84 -20.05 7.12
N ASP A 142 -10.36 -18.92 7.61
CA ASP A 142 -11.01 -18.13 8.65
C ASP A 142 -10.56 -16.66 8.60
N PHE A 143 -11.40 -15.77 9.09
CA PHE A 143 -11.15 -14.33 9.16
C PHE A 143 -11.66 -13.79 10.49
N LYS A 144 -10.76 -13.25 11.29
CA LYS A 144 -11.08 -12.58 12.55
C LYS A 144 -10.94 -11.08 12.37
N LEU A 145 -11.97 -10.32 12.73
CA LEU A 145 -11.95 -8.87 12.72
C LEU A 145 -12.35 -8.35 14.10
N LYS A 146 -11.61 -7.36 14.59
CA LYS A 146 -11.82 -6.74 15.89
C LYS A 146 -11.81 -5.22 15.75
N LYS A 147 -12.84 -4.56 16.27
CA LYS A 147 -12.81 -3.12 16.50
C LYS A 147 -11.82 -2.81 17.61
N ILE A 148 -10.87 -1.92 17.34
CA ILE A 148 -9.90 -1.39 18.29
C ILE A 148 -9.89 0.15 18.17
N PRO A 149 -9.30 0.88 19.13
CA PRO A 149 -9.13 2.33 18.97
C PRO A 149 -8.34 2.68 17.69
N GLY A 150 -7.21 1.99 17.48
CA GLY A 150 -6.39 2.07 16.27
C GLY A 150 -5.01 1.45 16.48
N SER A 151 -4.35 1.11 15.38
CA SER A 151 -2.96 0.60 15.34
C SER A 151 -2.45 0.77 13.91
N THR A 152 -1.17 1.10 13.75
CA THR A 152 -0.54 1.23 12.42
C THR A 152 0.18 -0.04 12.01
N HIS A 153 0.98 -0.64 12.89
CA HIS A 153 1.85 -1.78 12.56
C HIS A 153 1.74 -2.92 13.57
N PRO A 154 1.16 -4.07 13.19
CA PRO A 154 1.24 -5.27 14.01
C PRO A 154 2.61 -5.96 13.90
N TYR A 155 3.02 -6.66 14.97
CA TYR A 155 4.27 -7.42 15.03
C TYR A 155 4.03 -8.85 15.49
N ALA A 156 4.44 -9.84 14.70
CA ALA A 156 4.57 -11.22 15.16
C ALA A 156 5.84 -11.36 16.00
N LEU A 157 5.66 -11.73 17.28
CA LEU A 157 6.71 -11.84 18.29
C LEU A 157 6.89 -13.29 18.74
N LEU A 158 8.13 -13.75 18.73
CA LEU A 158 8.56 -14.97 19.40
C LEU A 158 8.64 -14.73 20.92
N ASN A 159 8.00 -15.59 21.70
CA ASN A 159 8.14 -15.62 23.15
C ASN A 159 9.29 -16.55 23.55
N LYS A 160 9.83 -16.34 24.75
CA LYS A 160 10.92 -17.14 25.32
C LYS A 160 10.64 -18.64 25.42
N ASP A 161 9.37 -19.02 25.57
CA ASP A 161 8.94 -20.42 25.63
C ASP A 161 8.76 -21.07 24.24
N GLY A 162 9.05 -20.33 23.17
CA GLY A 162 8.91 -20.76 21.78
C GLY A 162 7.51 -20.60 21.21
N SER A 163 6.55 -20.07 21.98
CA SER A 163 5.23 -19.69 21.46
C SER A 163 5.29 -18.34 20.73
N TYR A 164 4.25 -18.02 19.97
CA TYR A 164 4.12 -16.75 19.27
C TYR A 164 2.93 -15.95 19.82
N GLN A 165 3.04 -14.62 19.79
CA GLN A 165 1.93 -13.69 19.97
C GLN A 165 2.08 -12.53 18.99
N ILE A 166 1.00 -11.81 18.72
CA ILE A 166 1.06 -10.64 17.83
C ILE A 166 0.73 -9.41 18.64
N LEU A 167 1.62 -8.43 18.67
CA LEU A 167 1.39 -7.13 19.27
C LEU A 167 0.79 -6.17 18.23
N PHE A 168 -0.21 -5.41 18.64
CA PHE A 168 -0.82 -4.30 17.90
C PHE A 168 -0.64 -3.04 18.77
N PRO A 169 0.48 -2.33 18.64
CA PRO A 169 0.70 -1.09 19.38
C PRO A 169 -0.39 -0.06 19.06
N GLY A 170 -0.72 0.77 20.04
CA GLY A 170 -1.69 1.85 19.88
C GLY A 170 -1.32 2.87 18.80
N VAL A 171 -2.33 3.63 18.35
CA VAL A 171 -2.27 4.49 17.17
C VAL A 171 -1.50 5.79 17.34
N ASP A 172 -0.85 6.11 16.24
CA ASP A 172 -0.08 7.27 15.80
C ASP A 172 -0.82 8.64 15.70
N GLU A 173 -0.11 9.70 15.24
CA GLU A 173 -0.41 11.14 15.10
C GLU A 173 -1.82 11.54 14.65
N GLY A 174 -2.57 10.59 14.08
CA GLY A 174 -3.89 10.77 13.52
C GLY A 174 -4.89 11.47 14.43
N GLU A 175 -4.81 11.23 15.75
CA GLU A 175 -5.72 11.85 16.72
C GLU A 175 -5.34 13.31 17.06
N ILE A 176 -4.10 13.74 16.78
CA ILE A 176 -3.58 15.07 17.15
C ILE A 176 -4.34 16.19 16.43
N LYS A 177 -4.71 15.98 15.16
CA LYS A 177 -5.49 16.98 14.40
C LYS A 177 -6.87 17.25 14.99
N ASP A 178 -7.42 16.28 15.72
CA ASP A 178 -8.70 16.39 16.42
C ASP A 178 -8.52 16.93 17.85
N SER A 179 -7.32 17.41 18.19
CA SER A 179 -6.94 17.88 19.53
C SER A 179 -7.07 16.79 20.61
N LEU A 180 -6.94 15.52 20.22
CA LEU A 180 -6.90 14.38 21.11
C LEU A 180 -5.45 13.96 21.40
N PRO A 181 -5.21 13.21 22.49
CA PRO A 181 -3.91 12.58 22.73
C PRO A 181 -3.53 11.69 21.55
N GLY A 182 -2.34 11.86 20.96
CA GLY A 182 -1.87 11.06 19.82
C GLY A 182 -1.48 9.61 20.17
N ASP A 183 -2.16 9.01 21.16
CA ASP A 183 -1.92 7.67 21.67
C ASP A 183 -3.23 6.89 21.85
N ALA A 184 -3.18 5.57 21.66
CA ALA A 184 -4.33 4.72 21.93
C ALA A 184 -3.96 3.41 22.63
N THR A 185 -4.97 2.68 23.12
CA THR A 185 -4.76 1.41 23.81
C THR A 185 -4.29 0.32 22.85
N SER A 186 -3.19 -0.34 23.23
CA SER A 186 -2.59 -1.44 22.49
C SER A 186 -3.39 -2.74 22.64
N TRP A 187 -3.21 -3.66 21.69
CA TRP A 187 -3.86 -4.97 21.67
C TRP A 187 -2.86 -6.07 21.38
N ALA A 188 -3.22 -7.31 21.67
CA ALA A 188 -2.48 -8.48 21.27
C ALA A 188 -3.40 -9.58 20.72
N PHE A 189 -2.89 -10.42 19.84
CA PHE A 189 -3.57 -11.62 19.35
C PHE A 189 -2.79 -12.87 19.76
N ASN A 190 -3.53 -13.88 20.25
CA ASN A 190 -2.99 -15.18 20.63
C ASN A 190 -3.31 -16.24 19.56
N PRO A 191 -2.32 -16.71 18.77
CA PRO A 191 -2.53 -17.76 17.78
C PRO A 191 -2.95 -19.12 18.36
N ALA A 192 -2.80 -19.35 19.67
CA ALA A 192 -3.18 -20.63 20.28
C ALA A 192 -4.70 -20.80 20.42
N ASP A 193 -5.46 -19.70 20.50
CA ASP A 193 -6.91 -19.71 20.63
C ASP A 193 -7.64 -18.73 19.70
N ASP A 194 -6.90 -18.05 18.83
CA ASP A 194 -7.37 -17.07 17.85
C ASP A 194 -8.14 -15.89 18.46
N THR A 195 -7.69 -15.40 19.62
CA THR A 195 -8.35 -14.30 20.35
C THR A 195 -7.55 -13.00 20.42
N PHE A 196 -8.26 -11.88 20.34
CA PHE A 196 -7.73 -10.54 20.61
C PHE A 196 -7.92 -10.16 22.08
N THR A 197 -6.86 -9.68 22.72
CA THR A 197 -6.84 -9.22 24.11
C THR A 197 -6.28 -7.81 24.20
N GLU A 198 -6.87 -6.98 25.05
CA GLU A 198 -6.36 -5.64 25.33
C GLU A 198 -5.04 -5.71 26.10
N VAL A 199 -4.06 -4.91 25.69
CA VAL A 199 -2.82 -4.69 26.43
C VAL A 199 -2.93 -3.32 27.07
N SER A 200 -2.86 -3.25 28.40
CA SER A 200 -3.03 -2.01 29.17
C SER A 200 -1.81 -1.07 29.09
N ILE A 201 -1.36 -0.79 27.85
CA ILE A 201 -0.33 0.18 27.48
C ILE A 201 -0.95 1.07 26.41
N ASN A 202 -1.04 2.36 26.70
CA ASN A 202 -1.40 3.35 25.70
C ASN A 202 -0.13 3.90 25.05
N SER A 203 -0.12 3.98 23.72
CA SER A 203 1.05 4.38 22.95
C SER A 203 0.65 5.05 21.65
N GLY A 204 1.45 6.02 21.19
CA GLY A 204 1.33 6.62 19.86
C GLY A 204 2.36 6.08 18.88
N CYS A 205 2.27 4.80 18.51
CA CYS A 205 3.40 4.10 17.92
C CYS A 205 3.57 4.40 16.42
N HIS A 206 4.44 5.35 16.08
CA HIS A 206 4.93 5.59 14.72
C HIS A 206 6.31 4.94 14.56
N GLY A 207 6.67 4.55 13.33
CA GLY A 207 8.05 4.18 12.96
C GLY A 207 8.74 3.25 13.97
N SER A 208 8.52 1.95 13.80
CA SER A 208 8.81 0.95 14.82
C SER A 208 9.73 -0.16 14.31
N ASN A 209 10.27 -0.97 15.20
CA ASN A 209 11.07 -2.14 14.84
C ASN A 209 10.99 -3.18 15.97
N LYS A 210 11.13 -4.45 15.61
CA LYS A 210 11.25 -5.53 16.60
C LYS A 210 12.70 -5.98 16.77
N PHE A 211 13.08 -6.28 18.00
CA PHE A 211 14.44 -6.71 18.39
C PHE A 211 14.39 -7.44 19.74
N ASP A 212 15.46 -8.11 20.14
CA ASP A 212 15.59 -8.74 21.47
C ASP A 212 16.26 -7.74 22.43
N TYR A 213 15.48 -7.04 23.25
CA TYR A 213 15.97 -5.96 24.13
C TYR A 213 16.83 -6.50 25.26
N GLU A 214 16.39 -7.53 25.97
CA GLU A 214 17.13 -8.11 27.09
C GLU A 214 18.17 -9.15 26.70
N GLN A 215 18.29 -9.47 25.41
CA GLN A 215 19.12 -10.55 24.88
C GLN A 215 18.75 -11.89 25.53
N ASP A 216 17.45 -12.13 25.69
CA ASP A 216 16.91 -13.27 26.44
C ASP A 216 16.27 -14.36 25.54
N GLY A 217 16.17 -14.06 24.24
CA GLY A 217 15.70 -14.94 23.18
C GLY A 217 14.24 -14.76 22.80
N ASP A 218 13.53 -13.80 23.40
CA ASP A 218 12.24 -13.31 22.92
C ASP A 218 12.38 -12.03 22.08
N GLU A 219 11.29 -11.68 21.40
CA GLU A 219 11.21 -10.47 20.59
C GLU A 219 10.34 -9.40 21.28
N ASP A 220 10.88 -8.19 21.31
CA ASP A 220 10.30 -6.95 21.80
C ASP A 220 10.01 -5.99 20.64
N VAL A 221 9.36 -4.86 20.91
CA VAL A 221 9.13 -3.81 19.92
C VAL A 221 9.56 -2.47 20.48
N ILE A 222 10.43 -1.75 19.77
CA ILE A 222 10.66 -0.31 20.00
C ILE A 222 9.82 0.51 19.02
N CYS A 223 9.27 1.62 19.47
CA CYS A 223 8.68 2.60 18.57
C CYS A 223 8.72 4.03 19.08
N GLN A 224 8.62 4.96 18.14
CA GLN A 224 8.55 6.38 18.40
C GLN A 224 7.13 6.70 18.86
N SER A 225 6.97 7.20 20.09
CA SER A 225 5.65 7.54 20.60
C SER A 225 5.27 8.97 20.26
N TRP A 226 4.06 9.15 19.76
CA TRP A 226 3.35 10.42 19.62
C TRP A 226 2.35 10.58 20.76
N GLY A 227 2.21 11.78 21.30
CA GLY A 227 1.20 12.07 22.33
C GLY A 227 1.26 11.22 23.60
N GLY A 228 0.22 11.32 24.44
CA GLY A 228 0.06 10.47 25.62
C GLY A 228 1.10 10.63 26.73
N GLU A 229 1.31 9.54 27.48
CA GLU A 229 2.29 9.45 28.58
C GLU A 229 3.74 9.58 28.09
N PHE A 230 4.00 9.12 26.87
CA PHE A 230 5.34 8.99 26.30
C PHE A 230 5.71 10.11 25.33
N ASN A 231 4.73 10.88 24.84
CA ASN A 231 4.81 12.13 24.06
C ASN A 231 6.20 12.51 23.50
N TYR A 232 6.45 12.11 22.26
CA TYR A 232 7.70 12.31 21.51
C TYR A 232 8.92 11.56 22.07
N LYS A 233 8.70 10.58 22.94
CA LYS A 233 9.76 9.71 23.46
C LYS A 233 9.54 8.27 23.01
N PRO A 234 10.62 7.56 22.65
CA PRO A 234 10.50 6.16 22.29
C PRO A 234 10.07 5.30 23.47
N ILE A 235 9.36 4.23 23.15
CA ILE A 235 8.95 3.20 24.09
C ILE A 235 9.40 1.84 23.59
N ILE A 236 9.79 0.98 24.52
CA ILE A 236 10.01 -0.44 24.26
C ILE A 236 8.85 -1.20 24.92
N PHE A 237 8.12 -1.97 24.12
CA PHE A 237 7.20 -3.00 24.58
C PHE A 237 8.02 -4.24 24.92
N LYS A 238 8.47 -4.30 26.18
CA LYS A 238 9.19 -5.45 26.71
C LYS A 238 8.23 -6.62 26.85
N ASN A 239 8.45 -7.68 26.07
CA ASN A 239 7.75 -8.94 26.12
C ASN A 239 8.15 -9.70 27.39
N LYS A 240 7.17 -10.18 28.15
CA LYS A 240 7.40 -10.96 29.38
C LYS A 240 6.74 -12.32 29.30
N GLY A 241 6.44 -12.76 28.08
CA GLY A 241 5.63 -13.90 27.75
C GLY A 241 4.21 -13.53 27.32
N LEU A 242 3.43 -14.57 27.05
CA LEU A 242 2.12 -14.46 26.42
C LEU A 242 1.20 -13.43 27.11
N LEU A 243 0.81 -12.39 26.36
CA LEU A 243 -0.07 -11.28 26.76
C LEU A 243 0.46 -10.42 27.92
N GLN A 244 1.75 -10.54 28.26
CA GLN A 244 2.39 -9.76 29.32
C GLN A 244 3.42 -8.83 28.70
N PHE A 245 3.11 -7.53 28.70
CA PHE A 245 4.00 -6.48 28.22
C PHE A 245 4.31 -5.48 29.33
N GLU A 246 5.54 -4.97 29.32
CA GLU A 246 5.99 -3.87 30.16
C GLU A 246 6.47 -2.72 29.26
N ALA A 247 5.95 -1.51 29.47
CA ALA A 247 6.42 -0.33 28.73
C ALA A 247 7.68 0.22 29.39
N ILE A 248 8.80 0.20 28.67
CA ILE A 248 10.07 0.81 29.08
C ILE A 248 10.24 2.11 28.31
N ARG A 249 10.42 3.23 29.02
CA ARG A 249 10.65 4.54 28.41
C ARG A 249 12.13 4.76 28.11
N VAL A 250 12.40 5.29 26.92
CA VAL A 250 13.72 5.74 26.49
C VAL A 250 13.76 7.27 26.54
N GLU A 251 14.76 7.85 27.22
CA GLU A 251 14.94 9.31 27.23
C GLU A 251 15.82 9.74 26.05
N ASN A 252 15.28 10.58 25.16
CA ASN A 252 15.98 11.05 23.96
C ASN A 252 16.94 12.24 24.20
N ASN A 253 17.06 12.75 25.43
CA ASN A 253 18.11 13.69 25.90
C ASN A 253 18.60 14.74 24.88
N ASP A 254 17.69 15.56 24.37
CA ASP A 254 17.99 16.63 23.40
C ASP A 254 18.42 16.15 21.99
N VAL A 255 18.18 14.87 21.65
CA VAL A 255 18.13 14.37 20.27
C VAL A 255 16.67 14.28 19.85
N PRO A 256 16.15 15.29 19.14
CA PRO A 256 14.74 15.35 18.75
C PRO A 256 14.50 14.50 17.49
N GLY A 257 14.59 13.18 17.62
CA GLY A 257 14.06 12.26 16.61
C GLY A 257 12.54 12.30 16.61
N GLN A 258 11.93 12.56 15.45
CA GLN A 258 10.49 12.81 15.38
C GLN A 258 9.70 11.64 14.79
N MET A 259 10.24 10.90 13.81
CA MET A 259 9.39 10.00 13.01
C MET A 259 9.57 8.51 13.24
N SER A 260 10.81 8.00 13.26
CA SER A 260 11.06 6.56 13.35
C SER A 260 12.13 6.22 14.38
N THR A 261 11.93 5.09 15.04
CA THR A 261 12.93 4.48 15.92
C THR A 261 13.08 3.01 15.64
N SER A 262 14.33 2.59 15.47
CA SER A 262 14.72 1.20 15.44
C SER A 262 15.97 0.99 16.29
N ALA A 263 16.20 -0.24 16.76
CA ALA A 263 17.27 -0.50 17.71
C ALA A 263 18.04 -1.78 17.38
N PHE A 264 19.33 -1.76 17.69
CA PHE A 264 20.22 -2.90 17.55
C PHE A 264 21.33 -2.86 18.59
N TYR A 265 21.94 -4.01 18.84
CA TYR A 265 23.10 -4.10 19.72
C TYR A 265 24.40 -4.02 18.93
N ASP A 266 25.32 -3.18 19.40
CA ASP A 266 26.73 -3.25 19.01
C ASP A 266 27.62 -3.05 20.25
N ASN A 267 28.64 -3.90 20.39
CA ASN A 267 29.63 -3.83 21.47
C ASN A 267 29.02 -3.75 22.90
N ASN A 268 27.89 -4.44 23.14
CA ASN A 268 27.08 -4.42 24.38
C ASN A 268 26.32 -3.12 24.67
N TYR A 269 26.32 -2.17 23.75
CA TYR A 269 25.48 -0.99 23.84
C TYR A 269 24.23 -1.17 23.00
N LEU A 270 23.13 -0.55 23.48
CA LEU A 270 21.92 -0.42 22.69
C LEU A 270 22.07 0.82 21.81
N ASN A 271 22.07 0.64 20.51
CA ASN A 271 22.05 1.72 19.52
C ASN A 271 20.62 1.91 19.04
N ILE A 272 20.14 3.15 19.06
CA ILE A 272 18.81 3.52 18.60
C ILE A 272 18.98 4.49 17.44
N ILE A 273 18.40 4.16 16.30
CA ILE A 273 18.37 5.00 15.11
C ILE A 273 17.19 5.96 15.26
N TYR A 274 17.46 7.25 15.18
CA TYR A 274 16.45 8.31 15.15
C TYR A 274 16.42 8.94 13.77
N THR A 275 15.23 9.01 13.18
CA THR A 275 15.01 9.68 11.89
C THR A 275 14.31 11.02 12.04
N ASP A 276 14.44 11.85 11.00
CA ASP A 276 13.92 13.23 10.94
C ASP A 276 14.37 14.07 12.13
N THR A 277 15.67 14.01 12.42
CA THR A 277 16.24 14.80 13.51
C THR A 277 16.58 16.22 13.03
N ASN A 278 16.21 17.22 13.83
CA ASN A 278 16.43 18.63 13.54
C ASN A 278 16.82 19.39 14.82
N ASP A 279 17.60 20.45 14.75
CA ASP A 279 18.07 21.20 15.93
C ASP A 279 18.97 20.36 16.86
N LEU A 280 19.80 19.48 16.28
CA LEU A 280 20.82 18.75 17.05
C LEU A 280 21.78 19.73 17.73
N ALA A 281 22.19 19.41 18.97
CA ALA A 281 23.15 20.25 19.67
C ALA A 281 24.48 20.35 18.87
N LEU A 282 24.95 21.59 18.63
CA LEU A 282 26.20 21.87 17.91
C LEU A 282 27.42 21.11 18.46
N SER A 283 27.36 20.65 19.73
CA SER A 283 28.42 19.85 20.36
C SER A 283 28.62 18.47 19.72
N TYR A 284 27.63 17.95 18.98
CA TYR A 284 27.76 16.67 18.28
C TYR A 284 28.50 16.80 16.94
N GLU A 285 28.66 18.02 16.40
CA GLU A 285 29.31 18.26 15.10
C GLU A 285 28.65 17.50 13.93
N ILE A 286 27.36 17.16 14.06
CA ILE A 286 26.53 16.48 13.05
C ILE A 286 25.81 17.55 12.20
N PRO A 287 25.78 17.42 10.86
CA PRO A 287 25.00 18.31 10.01
C PRO A 287 23.50 18.32 10.37
N GLU A 288 22.84 19.47 10.26
CA GLU A 288 21.38 19.55 10.38
C GLU A 288 20.67 18.61 9.40
N LEU A 289 19.47 18.16 9.77
CA LEU A 289 18.64 17.24 8.98
C LEU A 289 19.29 15.86 8.75
N SER A 290 20.32 15.49 9.50
CA SER A 290 20.88 14.14 9.46
C SER A 290 20.01 13.19 10.29
N ASN A 291 19.90 11.93 9.87
CA ASN A 291 19.51 10.87 10.78
C ASN A 291 20.69 10.53 11.71
N VAL A 292 20.42 9.97 12.89
CA VAL A 292 21.48 9.68 13.86
C VAL A 292 21.32 8.31 14.51
N ILE A 293 22.44 7.76 14.96
CA ILE A 293 22.48 6.65 15.91
C ILE A 293 22.80 7.24 17.29
N ALA A 294 21.90 7.05 18.25
CA ALA A 294 22.15 7.36 19.64
C ALA A 294 22.48 6.08 20.42
N LYS A 295 23.54 6.15 21.21
CA LYS A 295 24.07 5.03 21.97
C LYS A 295 23.62 5.09 23.43
N TYR A 296 23.19 3.96 23.98
CA TYR A 296 22.71 3.85 25.37
C TYR A 296 23.40 2.68 26.10
N ASP A 297 23.62 2.85 27.42
CA ASP A 297 23.78 1.68 28.30
C ASP A 297 22.43 0.98 28.39
N PRO A 298 22.29 -0.30 28.03
CA PRO A 298 21.00 -0.99 28.06
C PRO A 298 20.37 -1.04 29.46
N ASN A 299 21.15 -0.83 30.53
CA ASN A 299 20.67 -0.76 31.91
C ASN A 299 20.32 0.67 32.38
N ASP A 300 20.62 1.70 31.59
CA ASP A 300 20.29 3.10 31.89
C ASP A 300 19.86 3.85 30.61
N LEU A 301 18.60 3.65 30.21
CA LEU A 301 17.99 4.36 29.09
C LEU A 301 17.60 5.81 29.42
N SER A 302 18.00 6.34 30.58
CA SER A 302 17.74 7.73 30.94
C SER A 302 18.73 8.70 30.32
N LYS A 303 19.84 8.22 29.74
CA LYS A 303 20.95 9.04 29.23
C LYS A 303 21.55 8.46 27.96
N ILE A 304 21.78 9.34 26.99
CA ILE A 304 22.60 9.04 25.82
C ILE A 304 24.09 9.04 26.22
N VAL A 305 24.81 8.02 25.76
CA VAL A 305 26.27 7.85 25.92
C VAL A 305 27.02 8.56 24.81
N ASP A 306 26.54 8.45 23.57
CA ASP A 306 27.15 9.02 22.37
C ASP A 306 26.12 9.18 21.25
N VAL A 307 26.40 10.05 20.28
CA VAL A 307 25.56 10.26 19.09
C VAL A 307 26.44 10.32 17.86
N VAL A 308 26.12 9.50 16.85
CA VAL A 308 26.80 9.44 15.56
C VAL A 308 25.83 9.85 14.45
N GLY A 309 26.25 10.75 13.57
CA GLY A 309 25.48 11.13 12.39
C GLY A 309 25.57 10.07 11.30
N LEU A 310 24.44 9.77 10.67
CA LEU A 310 24.36 8.98 9.45
C LEU A 310 24.59 9.87 8.22
N PRO A 311 24.87 9.29 7.04
CA PRO A 311 24.81 10.02 5.78
C PRO A 311 23.51 10.82 5.65
N LEU A 312 23.57 11.96 4.96
CA LEU A 312 22.39 12.80 4.74
C LEU A 312 21.25 11.98 4.14
N PRO A 313 19.99 12.24 4.54
CA PRO A 313 18.83 11.64 3.92
C PRO A 313 18.87 11.76 2.40
N TYR A 314 18.36 10.74 1.70
CA TYR A 314 18.54 10.63 0.25
C TYR A 314 18.05 11.88 -0.52
N PHE A 315 16.93 12.47 -0.10
CA PHE A 315 16.34 13.62 -0.79
C PHE A 315 16.94 14.97 -0.36
N GLU A 316 17.80 15.02 0.65
CA GLU A 316 18.56 16.24 1.00
C GLU A 316 19.75 16.48 0.05
N ARG A 317 19.99 15.59 -0.91
CA ARG A 317 21.02 15.74 -1.92
C ARG A 317 20.74 16.96 -2.82
N GLU A 318 21.82 17.60 -3.25
CA GLU A 318 21.83 18.80 -4.10
C GLU A 318 20.96 18.67 -5.36
N THR A 319 20.82 17.46 -5.91
CA THR A 319 19.97 17.16 -7.07
C THR A 319 18.51 17.54 -6.84
N PHE A 320 17.99 17.40 -5.61
CA PHE A 320 16.58 17.60 -5.28
C PHE A 320 16.26 18.94 -4.62
N LYS A 321 17.27 19.77 -4.34
CA LYS A 321 17.14 21.05 -3.58
C LYS A 321 16.08 22.04 -4.10
N ASN A 322 15.66 21.91 -5.35
CA ASN A 322 14.68 22.80 -5.99
C ASN A 322 13.24 22.27 -5.87
N ILE A 323 13.05 21.07 -5.29
CA ILE A 323 11.73 20.57 -4.92
C ILE A 323 11.25 21.39 -3.72
N PRO A 324 10.01 21.89 -3.74
CA PRO A 324 9.42 22.56 -2.58
C PRO A 324 9.35 21.60 -1.39
N VAL A 325 9.77 22.06 -0.22
CA VAL A 325 9.53 21.38 1.05
C VAL A 325 8.02 21.38 1.34
N HIS A 326 7.53 20.33 2.00
CA HIS A 326 6.15 20.26 2.47
C HIS A 326 5.80 21.47 3.36
N VAL A 327 4.59 22.00 3.20
CA VAL A 327 4.18 23.22 3.89
C VAL A 327 4.15 22.99 5.40
N GLY A 328 4.91 23.78 6.15
CA GLY A 328 5.04 23.66 7.60
C GLY A 328 6.26 22.84 8.06
N TRP A 329 7.02 22.25 7.15
CA TRP A 329 8.25 21.50 7.46
C TRP A 329 9.54 22.30 7.22
N GLU A 330 9.44 23.55 6.78
CA GLU A 330 10.59 24.35 6.33
C GLU A 330 11.66 24.59 7.42
N GLU A 331 11.29 24.47 8.70
CA GLU A 331 12.19 24.62 9.86
C GLU A 331 12.23 23.35 10.73
N SER A 332 11.83 22.19 10.21
CA SER A 332 11.81 20.92 10.97
C SER A 332 12.33 19.73 10.17
N VAL A 333 11.44 18.95 9.54
CA VAL A 333 11.76 17.68 8.88
C VAL A 333 12.70 17.87 7.68
N GLY A 334 12.58 18.99 6.96
CA GLY A 334 13.29 19.20 5.71
C GLY A 334 12.53 18.68 4.50
N LEU A 335 13.25 18.39 3.41
CA LEU A 335 12.70 17.86 2.16
C LEU A 335 12.49 16.34 2.22
N SER A 336 13.45 15.62 2.82
CA SER A 336 13.35 14.17 3.02
C SER A 336 12.59 13.88 4.30
N HIS A 337 11.56 13.04 4.18
CA HIS A 337 10.82 12.50 5.30
C HIS A 337 11.14 11.01 5.44
N ASP A 338 11.86 10.67 6.49
CA ASP A 338 12.45 9.36 6.68
C ASP A 338 11.60 8.55 7.67
N VAL A 339 10.55 7.93 7.12
CA VAL A 339 9.43 7.34 7.87
C VAL A 339 9.76 6.00 8.52
N ARG A 340 10.78 5.31 8.03
CA ARG A 340 11.17 3.99 8.53
C ARG A 340 12.68 3.83 8.55
N SER A 341 13.21 3.29 9.63
CA SER A 341 14.57 2.77 9.70
C SER A 341 14.55 1.28 10.05
N HIS A 342 15.53 0.52 9.57
CA HIS A 342 15.72 -0.88 9.91
C HIS A 342 17.21 -1.23 9.95
N PRO A 343 17.74 -1.67 11.10
CA PRO A 343 19.08 -2.23 11.18
C PRO A 343 19.07 -3.67 10.66
N ILE A 344 20.00 -4.01 9.77
CA ILE A 344 20.12 -5.34 9.17
C ILE A 344 21.54 -5.52 8.63
N ASP A 345 22.11 -6.73 8.74
CA ASP A 345 23.30 -7.13 7.99
C ASP A 345 22.83 -7.63 6.61
N TYR A 346 22.81 -6.76 5.60
CA TYR A 346 22.22 -7.10 4.29
C TYR A 346 23.22 -7.68 3.29
N ASP A 347 24.52 -7.44 3.50
CA ASP A 347 25.58 -7.96 2.65
C ASP A 347 26.37 -9.13 3.25
N ASN A 348 25.99 -9.54 4.47
CA ASN A 348 26.48 -10.71 5.18
C ASN A 348 27.97 -10.61 5.56
N ASP A 349 28.47 -9.39 5.80
CA ASP A 349 29.84 -9.16 6.25
C ASP A 349 29.99 -9.24 7.79
N GLY A 350 28.86 -9.30 8.50
CA GLY A 350 28.76 -9.48 9.95
C GLY A 350 28.69 -8.19 10.74
N ASP A 351 28.72 -7.03 10.10
CA ASP A 351 28.45 -5.74 10.71
C ASP A 351 27.00 -5.28 10.44
N MET A 352 26.51 -4.27 11.18
CA MET A 352 25.09 -3.88 11.12
C MET A 352 24.89 -2.69 10.18
N ASP A 353 24.38 -2.96 8.99
CA ASP A 353 23.92 -1.93 8.05
C ASP A 353 22.57 -1.34 8.48
N ILE A 354 22.15 -0.30 7.76
CA ILE A 354 20.88 0.37 7.98
C ILE A 354 20.18 0.61 6.64
N ILE A 355 18.89 0.30 6.59
CA ILE A 355 18.00 0.73 5.51
C ILE A 355 17.05 1.80 6.05
N ILE A 356 16.96 2.93 5.34
CA ILE A 356 16.05 4.03 5.67
C ILE A 356 15.06 4.22 4.52
N ALA A 357 13.76 4.17 4.80
CA ALA A 357 12.74 4.55 3.84
C ALA A 357 12.56 6.07 3.86
N SER A 358 13.07 6.72 2.82
CA SER A 358 12.94 8.17 2.61
C SER A 358 11.81 8.44 1.63
N LEU A 359 11.12 9.57 1.82
CA LEU A 359 10.18 10.07 0.83
C LEU A 359 10.10 11.60 0.77
N ILE A 360 9.64 12.10 -0.36
CA ILE A 360 9.13 13.46 -0.53
C ILE A 360 7.61 13.35 -0.51
N TRP A 361 7.00 13.95 0.52
CA TRP A 361 5.56 13.81 0.76
C TRP A 361 4.72 14.63 -0.21
N ALA A 362 3.94 13.97 -1.08
CA ALA A 362 3.02 14.63 -1.99
C ALA A 362 1.62 14.79 -1.38
N ASP A 363 1.27 16.01 -0.98
CA ASP A 363 -0.02 16.40 -0.38
C ASP A 363 -0.91 17.26 -1.31
N GLY A 364 -0.49 17.46 -2.55
CA GLY A 364 -1.13 18.36 -3.51
C GLY A 364 -0.55 19.78 -3.54
N SER A 365 0.41 20.11 -2.67
CA SER A 365 1.19 21.35 -2.78
C SER A 365 2.20 21.30 -3.93
N HIS A 366 2.66 20.10 -4.29
CA HIS A 366 3.52 19.83 -5.45
C HIS A 366 3.24 18.45 -6.05
N GLU A 367 3.83 18.18 -7.22
CA GLU A 367 3.64 16.93 -7.96
C GLU A 367 4.72 15.85 -7.69
N TYR A 368 5.71 16.14 -6.85
CA TYR A 368 6.84 15.25 -6.56
C TYR A 368 6.54 14.28 -5.42
N GLY A 369 5.90 13.15 -5.73
CA GLY A 369 5.75 12.03 -4.79
C GLY A 369 6.85 11.00 -5.00
N PHE A 370 8.00 11.21 -4.38
CA PHE A 370 9.18 10.35 -4.56
C PHE A 370 9.46 9.55 -3.29
N SER A 371 9.89 8.29 -3.42
CA SER A 371 10.37 7.49 -2.29
C SER A 371 11.44 6.50 -2.71
N ILE A 372 12.32 6.18 -1.77
CA ILE A 372 13.41 5.22 -1.94
C ILE A 372 13.75 4.55 -0.61
N MET A 373 14.26 3.33 -0.68
CA MET A 373 14.98 2.71 0.43
C MET A 373 16.46 3.07 0.28
N GLN A 374 16.96 3.93 1.17
CA GLN A 374 18.36 4.32 1.25
C GLN A 374 19.16 3.20 1.96
N PHE A 375 20.19 2.67 1.29
CA PHE A 375 21.06 1.61 1.82
C PHE A 375 22.32 2.24 2.39
N LEU A 376 22.49 2.17 3.71
CA LEU A 376 23.63 2.70 4.45
C LEU A 376 24.50 1.55 4.92
N THR A 377 25.53 1.22 4.13
CA THR A 377 26.44 0.12 4.40
C THR A 377 27.41 0.53 5.48
N ASN A 378 27.51 -0.27 6.52
CA ASN A 378 28.48 -0.05 7.56
C ASN A 378 29.84 -0.64 7.15
N ASN A 379 30.90 0.08 7.47
CA ASN A 379 32.27 -0.34 7.19
C ASN A 379 33.08 -0.07 8.45
N ASP A 380 33.07 -1.02 9.40
CA ASP A 380 33.77 -0.90 10.67
C ASP A 380 33.36 0.35 11.49
N GLY A 381 32.06 0.68 11.52
CA GLY A 381 31.47 1.81 12.23
C GLY A 381 31.35 3.09 11.41
N VAL A 382 31.70 3.06 10.12
CA VAL A 382 31.53 4.17 9.19
C VAL A 382 30.44 3.82 8.18
N TYR A 383 29.31 4.52 8.25
CA TYR A 383 28.19 4.34 7.33
C TYR A 383 28.42 5.08 6.01
N VAL A 384 28.21 4.37 4.90
CA VAL A 384 28.33 4.89 3.53
C VAL A 384 27.01 4.65 2.81
N ASP A 385 26.48 5.68 2.16
CA ASP A 385 25.29 5.53 1.31
C ASP A 385 25.67 4.82 0.00
N GLU A 386 25.21 3.58 -0.15
CA GLU A 386 25.42 2.72 -1.32
C GLU A 386 24.13 2.43 -2.09
N THR A 387 23.12 3.30 -1.93
CA THR A 387 21.77 3.09 -2.49
C THR A 387 21.77 2.85 -4.01
N GLU A 388 22.48 3.69 -4.77
CA GLU A 388 22.54 3.59 -6.23
C GLU A 388 23.42 2.43 -6.72
N GLN A 389 24.24 1.84 -5.84
CA GLN A 389 25.05 0.67 -6.14
C GLN A 389 24.27 -0.61 -5.89
N ARG A 390 23.39 -0.61 -4.88
CA ARG A 390 22.71 -1.81 -4.36
C ARG A 390 21.29 -1.98 -4.85
N LEU A 391 20.58 -0.92 -5.26
CA LEU A 391 19.16 -1.01 -5.63
C LEU A 391 18.96 -1.05 -7.15
N PHE A 392 18.24 -2.06 -7.64
CA PHE A 392 17.96 -2.28 -9.07
C PHE A 392 16.46 -2.36 -9.37
N ASN A 393 16.08 -1.97 -10.59
CA ASN A 393 14.70 -1.87 -11.04
C ASN A 393 13.81 -1.00 -10.14
N TRP A 394 14.35 0.09 -9.58
CA TRP A 394 13.57 0.98 -8.72
C TRP A 394 13.22 2.29 -9.43
N ASN A 395 11.94 2.65 -9.39
CA ASN A 395 11.48 3.98 -9.77
C ASN A 395 11.14 4.81 -8.54
N LEU A 396 11.65 6.04 -8.49
CA LEU A 396 11.42 6.99 -7.39
C LEU A 396 9.95 7.35 -7.22
N PHE A 397 9.13 7.37 -8.26
CA PHE A 397 7.71 7.68 -8.16
C PHE A 397 6.98 6.59 -7.36
N ASN A 398 6.79 6.87 -6.08
CA ASN A 398 6.32 5.93 -5.09
C ASN A 398 5.76 6.71 -3.88
N PRO A 399 4.59 6.36 -3.31
CA PRO A 399 3.95 7.09 -2.21
C PRO A 399 4.68 7.01 -0.85
N GLY A 400 5.69 6.16 -0.70
CA GLY A 400 6.42 5.99 0.56
C GLY A 400 6.83 4.54 0.76
N THR A 401 7.51 4.21 1.86
CA THR A 401 7.72 2.82 2.31
C THR A 401 7.68 2.78 3.84
N HIS A 402 6.50 3.01 4.40
CA HIS A 402 6.32 2.98 5.87
C HIS A 402 6.45 1.57 6.47
N SER A 403 6.31 0.52 5.66
CA SER A 403 6.40 -0.88 6.07
C SER A 403 7.37 -1.66 5.18
N MET A 404 8.27 -2.40 5.83
CA MET A 404 9.26 -3.26 5.20
C MET A 404 9.28 -4.61 5.92
N HIS A 405 9.28 -5.69 5.14
CA HIS A 405 9.35 -7.06 5.66
C HIS A 405 10.64 -7.71 5.14
N PHE A 406 11.40 -8.31 6.06
CA PHE A 406 12.73 -8.86 5.79
C PHE A 406 12.72 -10.37 6.04
N HIS A 407 12.76 -11.14 4.95
CA HIS A 407 12.72 -12.60 5.00
C HIS A 407 13.45 -13.18 3.79
N ASP A 408 13.97 -14.39 3.89
CA ASP A 408 14.40 -15.17 2.73
C ASP A 408 13.15 -15.76 2.03
N PHE A 409 12.67 -15.06 1.00
CA PHE A 409 11.46 -15.40 0.25
C PHE A 409 11.73 -16.45 -0.83
N ASN A 410 12.93 -16.44 -1.42
CA ASN A 410 13.26 -17.26 -2.59
C ASN A 410 13.94 -18.62 -2.24
N GLY A 411 14.32 -18.86 -0.99
CA GLY A 411 14.93 -20.11 -0.59
C GLY A 411 16.46 -20.14 -0.48
N ASP A 412 17.17 -19.06 -0.80
CA ASP A 412 18.61 -19.11 -1.07
C ASP A 412 19.53 -18.83 0.13
N GLY A 413 18.94 -18.49 1.29
CA GLY A 413 19.65 -18.21 2.53
C GLY A 413 19.96 -16.74 2.75
N TYR A 414 19.64 -15.85 1.81
CA TYR A 414 19.84 -14.41 1.96
C TYR A 414 18.54 -13.68 2.27
N THR A 415 18.64 -12.59 3.01
CA THR A 415 17.46 -11.80 3.38
C THR A 415 17.00 -10.96 2.20
N ASP A 416 15.75 -11.17 1.78
CA ASP A 416 15.04 -10.40 0.77
C ASP A 416 14.14 -9.32 1.43
N ILE A 417 13.56 -8.44 0.62
CA ILE A 417 12.75 -7.31 1.11
C ILE A 417 11.38 -7.28 0.43
N TYR A 418 10.31 -7.13 1.21
CA TYR A 418 9.04 -6.67 0.69
C TYR A 418 8.73 -5.28 1.24
N ALA A 419 8.71 -4.28 0.35
CA ALA A 419 8.46 -2.88 0.65
C ALA A 419 7.02 -2.52 0.28
N GLU A 420 6.26 -1.96 1.21
CA GLU A 420 4.87 -1.58 0.98
C GLU A 420 4.51 -0.25 1.63
N ASP A 421 3.45 0.37 1.11
CA ASP A 421 2.87 1.58 1.68
C ASP A 421 1.37 1.55 1.57
N LYS A 422 0.64 2.06 2.58
CA LYS A 422 -0.82 2.18 2.57
C LYS A 422 -1.32 3.24 1.58
N GLY A 423 -0.47 4.24 1.35
CA GLY A 423 -0.71 5.37 0.47
C GLY A 423 -0.53 5.05 -1.01
N CYS A 424 -0.97 6.01 -1.79
CA CYS A 424 -1.20 5.90 -3.21
C CYS A 424 -0.97 7.34 -3.75
N ASN A 425 -0.05 7.52 -4.70
CA ASN A 425 0.51 8.79 -5.16
C ASN A 425 -0.46 9.69 -6.00
N TRP A 426 -1.70 9.87 -5.54
CA TRP A 426 -2.77 10.42 -6.38
C TRP A 426 -2.54 11.91 -6.66
N TYR A 427 -2.04 12.62 -5.65
CA TYR A 427 -1.63 14.02 -5.77
C TYR A 427 -0.47 14.19 -6.76
N ALA A 428 0.53 13.31 -6.68
CA ALA A 428 1.69 13.31 -7.57
C ALA A 428 1.34 12.92 -9.02
N ALA A 429 0.26 12.16 -9.22
CA ALA A 429 -0.20 11.69 -10.54
C ALA A 429 -1.05 12.70 -11.34
N ALA A 430 -1.53 13.79 -10.72
CA ALA A 430 -2.47 14.72 -11.35
C ALA A 430 -1.86 15.54 -12.49
N GLY A 431 -2.08 15.20 -13.77
CA GLY A 431 -1.56 15.97 -14.91
C GLY A 431 -1.28 15.13 -16.17
N SER A 432 -0.33 15.56 -17.00
CA SER A 432 0.01 14.92 -18.28
C SER A 432 1.52 14.67 -18.43
N PRO A 433 1.98 13.50 -18.93
CA PRO A 433 1.17 12.35 -19.33
C PRO A 433 0.47 11.66 -18.14
N GLN A 434 -0.63 10.97 -18.44
CA GLN A 434 -1.37 10.20 -17.45
C GLN A 434 -0.57 8.94 -17.08
N ILE A 435 -0.42 8.69 -15.78
CA ILE A 435 0.20 7.50 -15.22
C ILE A 435 -0.92 6.48 -14.89
N PRO A 436 -0.78 5.18 -15.23
CA PRO A 436 -1.78 4.18 -14.89
C PRO A 436 -1.95 3.99 -13.38
N GLU A 437 -3.18 3.75 -12.92
CA GLU A 437 -3.52 3.60 -11.49
C GLU A 437 -2.71 2.51 -10.78
N ASP A 438 -2.41 1.41 -11.46
CA ASP A 438 -1.64 0.29 -10.92
C ASP A 438 -0.20 0.66 -10.50
N TYR A 439 0.35 1.76 -11.03
CA TYR A 439 1.70 2.25 -10.73
C TYR A 439 1.73 3.31 -9.63
N LEU A 440 0.56 3.70 -9.13
CA LEU A 440 0.47 4.81 -8.21
C LEU A 440 0.61 4.36 -6.74
N CYS A 441 0.39 3.08 -6.40
CA CYS A 441 0.55 2.56 -5.03
C CYS A 441 1.86 1.78 -4.85
N ASN A 442 2.23 1.47 -3.61
CA ASN A 442 3.46 0.73 -3.31
C ASN A 442 3.20 -0.71 -2.81
N GLY A 443 4.04 -1.62 -3.27
CA GLY A 443 4.02 -3.06 -3.00
C GLY A 443 5.05 -3.73 -3.91
N ARG A 444 6.30 -3.84 -3.43
CA ARG A 444 7.43 -4.32 -4.23
C ARG A 444 8.19 -5.42 -3.48
N LEU A 445 8.43 -6.55 -4.14
CA LEU A 445 9.31 -7.60 -3.64
C LEU A 445 10.66 -7.51 -4.34
N LEU A 446 11.71 -7.41 -3.53
CA LEU A 446 13.10 -7.34 -3.95
C LEU A 446 13.83 -8.58 -3.46
N VAL A 447 14.64 -9.19 -4.32
CA VAL A 447 15.49 -10.33 -3.95
C VAL A 447 16.95 -9.89 -3.83
N ASN A 448 17.65 -10.45 -2.84
CA ASN A 448 19.07 -10.25 -2.62
C ASN A 448 19.88 -11.24 -3.45
N ASP A 449 20.98 -10.80 -4.05
CA ASP A 449 21.89 -11.68 -4.81
C ASP A 449 22.90 -12.44 -3.92
N GLY A 450 22.92 -12.11 -2.63
CA GLY A 450 23.83 -12.65 -1.62
C GLY A 450 25.01 -11.76 -1.27
N THR A 451 25.16 -10.63 -1.96
CA THR A 451 26.19 -9.61 -1.70
C THR A 451 25.59 -8.27 -1.27
N GLY A 452 24.29 -8.26 -0.94
CA GLY A 452 23.54 -7.06 -0.56
C GLY A 452 23.19 -6.17 -1.74
N HIS A 453 23.12 -6.73 -2.96
CA HIS A 453 22.46 -6.08 -4.08
C HIS A 453 21.03 -6.60 -4.19
N PHE A 454 20.07 -5.70 -4.38
CA PHE A 454 18.64 -5.96 -4.38
C PHE A 454 18.00 -5.62 -5.71
N LEU A 455 17.20 -6.53 -6.24
CA LEU A 455 16.45 -6.32 -7.48
C LEU A 455 14.95 -6.45 -7.24
N VAL A 456 14.19 -5.44 -7.64
CA VAL A 456 12.72 -5.53 -7.72
C VAL A 456 12.32 -6.56 -8.79
N ILE A 457 11.65 -7.63 -8.37
CA ILE A 457 11.14 -8.70 -9.25
C ILE A 457 9.62 -8.80 -9.27
N ILE A 458 8.95 -8.23 -8.26
CA ILE A 458 7.50 -8.08 -8.20
C ILE A 458 7.20 -6.63 -7.85
N GLU A 459 6.30 -6.00 -8.60
CA GLU A 459 5.78 -4.65 -8.49
C GLU A 459 4.28 -4.66 -8.21
N THR A 460 3.77 -3.52 -7.75
CA THR A 460 2.39 -3.32 -7.35
C THR A 460 1.38 -3.69 -8.43
N ASN A 461 1.70 -3.46 -9.70
CA ASN A 461 0.81 -3.74 -10.84
C ASN A 461 0.49 -5.23 -11.02
N GLN A 462 1.42 -6.13 -10.65
CA GLN A 462 1.15 -7.57 -10.67
C GLN A 462 0.26 -7.99 -9.49
N LEU A 463 0.34 -7.27 -8.38
CA LEU A 463 -0.37 -7.56 -7.13
C LEU A 463 -1.80 -6.99 -7.12
N ASN A 464 -2.00 -5.74 -7.54
CA ASN A 464 -3.31 -5.09 -7.38
C ASN A 464 -4.41 -5.69 -8.28
N GLN A 465 -4.05 -6.15 -9.48
CA GLN A 465 -4.98 -6.76 -10.44
C GLN A 465 -6.30 -5.97 -10.62
N ILE A 466 -6.23 -4.63 -10.62
CA ILE A 466 -7.40 -3.74 -10.55
C ILE A 466 -8.40 -4.06 -11.67
N SER A 467 -7.91 -4.27 -12.89
CA SER A 467 -8.77 -4.59 -14.04
C SER A 467 -9.56 -5.89 -13.83
N TYR A 468 -8.92 -6.94 -13.30
CA TYR A 468 -9.57 -8.21 -13.00
C TYR A 468 -10.65 -8.04 -11.92
N LEU A 469 -10.35 -7.30 -10.86
CA LEU A 469 -11.30 -7.07 -9.76
C LEU A 469 -12.50 -6.24 -10.22
N ASN A 470 -12.28 -5.19 -11.01
CA ASN A 470 -13.34 -4.37 -11.55
C ASN A 470 -14.27 -5.15 -12.50
N GLU A 471 -13.72 -6.09 -13.28
CA GLU A 471 -14.49 -6.93 -14.20
C GLU A 471 -15.30 -8.01 -13.46
N ASN A 472 -14.69 -8.69 -12.50
CA ASN A 472 -15.27 -9.89 -11.87
C ASN A 472 -16.04 -9.59 -10.57
N TYR A 473 -15.73 -8.47 -9.90
CA TYR A 473 -16.26 -8.11 -8.59
C TYR A 473 -16.62 -6.61 -8.47
N PRO A 474 -17.52 -6.08 -9.33
CA PRO A 474 -17.83 -4.66 -9.35
C PRO A 474 -18.55 -4.22 -8.06
N ARG A 475 -17.88 -3.44 -7.21
CA ARG A 475 -18.48 -2.74 -6.05
C ARG A 475 -18.35 -1.21 -6.22
N TRP A 476 -19.30 -0.44 -5.70
CA TRP A 476 -19.18 1.04 -5.67
C TRP A 476 -18.00 1.41 -4.80
N TYR A 477 -17.15 2.28 -5.32
CA TYR A 477 -15.74 2.30 -4.99
C TYR A 477 -15.36 3.66 -4.40
N PRO A 478 -15.29 3.82 -3.06
CA PRO A 478 -14.55 4.90 -2.46
C PRO A 478 -13.34 4.32 -1.72
N PHE A 479 -12.15 4.80 -2.07
CA PHE A 479 -10.82 4.45 -1.55
C PHE A 479 -10.18 3.10 -1.96
N PRO A 480 -9.43 3.07 -3.09
CA PRO A 480 -8.37 2.08 -3.28
C PRO A 480 -7.16 2.48 -2.44
N GLY A 481 -7.02 1.91 -1.26
CA GLY A 481 -5.72 1.84 -0.56
C GLY A 481 -5.20 0.42 -0.69
N PHE A 482 -4.74 0.04 -1.88
CA PHE A 482 -4.27 -1.30 -2.18
C PHE A 482 -2.82 -1.45 -1.74
N SER A 483 -2.66 -2.02 -0.55
CA SER A 483 -1.34 -2.34 -0.03
C SER A 483 -1.40 -3.81 0.31
N PRO A 484 -1.11 -4.66 -0.69
CA PRO A 484 -1.16 -6.09 -0.52
C PRO A 484 -0.18 -6.48 0.58
N ILE A 485 -0.67 -7.01 1.70
CA ILE A 485 0.17 -7.44 2.80
C ILE A 485 0.74 -8.80 2.43
N ILE A 486 2.07 -8.92 2.46
CA ILE A 486 2.76 -10.19 2.17
C ILE A 486 2.44 -11.25 3.23
N GLY A 487 2.20 -12.47 2.77
CA GLY A 487 2.21 -13.69 3.55
C GLY A 487 3.13 -14.72 2.90
N MET A 488 3.75 -15.56 3.73
CA MET A 488 4.60 -16.65 3.29
C MET A 488 4.28 -17.89 4.11
N THR A 489 4.09 -19.03 3.45
CA THR A 489 3.94 -20.32 4.15
C THR A 489 5.28 -20.81 4.68
N LYS A 490 5.27 -21.80 5.59
CA LYS A 490 6.51 -22.41 6.10
C LYS A 490 7.40 -23.01 4.99
N ASP A 491 6.79 -23.41 3.88
CA ASP A 491 7.49 -23.98 2.71
C ASP A 491 7.93 -22.89 1.70
N LYS A 492 7.83 -21.60 2.07
CA LYS A 492 8.16 -20.43 1.26
C LYS A 492 7.27 -20.26 0.03
N GLU A 493 5.99 -20.62 0.14
CA GLU A 493 5.03 -20.24 -0.89
C GLU A 493 4.40 -18.89 -0.57
N LEU A 494 4.42 -17.98 -1.54
CA LEU A 494 4.01 -16.60 -1.35
C LEU A 494 2.52 -16.38 -1.67
N LEU A 495 1.90 -15.52 -0.89
CA LEU A 495 0.59 -14.93 -1.13
C LEU A 495 0.59 -13.49 -0.63
N TRP A 496 -0.36 -12.70 -1.10
CA TRP A 496 -0.63 -11.37 -0.60
C TRP A 496 -2.10 -11.24 -0.28
N SER A 497 -2.44 -10.40 0.69
CA SER A 497 -3.83 -10.16 1.03
C SER A 497 -4.06 -8.74 1.47
N TYR A 498 -5.22 -8.20 1.11
CA TYR A 498 -5.66 -6.90 1.61
C TYR A 498 -7.16 -6.90 1.82
N ILE A 499 -7.57 -5.96 2.66
CA ILE A 499 -8.93 -5.83 3.13
C ILE A 499 -9.57 -4.62 2.45
N ASN A 500 -10.59 -4.88 1.65
CA ASN A 500 -11.47 -3.87 1.11
C ASN A 500 -12.65 -3.69 2.06
N HIS A 501 -12.66 -2.54 2.71
CA HIS A 501 -13.70 -2.13 3.62
C HIS A 501 -14.85 -1.48 2.86
N ASP A 502 -16.07 -1.65 3.36
CA ASP A 502 -17.19 -0.82 2.95
C ASP A 502 -16.99 0.61 3.51
N TYR A 503 -16.25 1.45 2.78
CA TYR A 503 -16.42 2.89 2.94
C TYR A 503 -17.85 3.22 2.58
N ASP A 504 -18.58 3.86 3.48
CA ASP A 504 -19.94 4.37 3.27
C ASP A 504 -20.22 4.62 1.77
N PRO A 505 -21.01 3.79 1.08
CA PRO A 505 -22.10 4.39 0.38
C PRO A 505 -23.08 4.77 1.48
N PRO A 506 -23.51 6.04 1.62
CA PRO A 506 -24.88 6.16 2.01
C PRO A 506 -25.62 5.31 0.97
N ALA A 507 -26.24 4.21 1.40
CA ALA A 507 -27.54 3.85 0.88
C ALA A 507 -28.48 5.01 1.23
N THR A 508 -28.17 6.20 0.72
CA THR A 508 -29.12 7.24 0.43
C THR A 508 -30.00 6.55 -0.59
N PRO A 509 -31.28 6.29 -0.29
CA PRO A 509 -32.19 5.81 -1.31
C PRO A 509 -32.03 6.72 -2.53
N GLY A 510 -31.64 6.16 -3.67
CA GLY A 510 -31.53 6.93 -4.90
C GLY A 510 -32.93 7.20 -5.40
N GLU A 511 -33.44 8.41 -5.22
CA GLU A 511 -34.75 8.81 -5.76
C GLU A 511 -34.56 9.53 -7.10
N SER A 512 -35.23 9.05 -8.13
CA SER A 512 -35.27 9.72 -9.44
C SER A 512 -36.54 10.54 -9.56
N VAL A 513 -36.38 11.85 -9.80
CA VAL A 513 -37.47 12.78 -10.05
C VAL A 513 -37.48 13.11 -11.54
N ASN A 514 -38.55 12.71 -12.23
CA ASN A 514 -38.73 13.07 -13.64
C ASN A 514 -39.41 14.44 -13.73
N VAL A 515 -38.74 15.36 -14.41
CA VAL A 515 -39.18 16.73 -14.60
C VAL A 515 -39.53 16.93 -16.06
N THR A 516 -40.77 17.30 -16.34
CA THR A 516 -41.22 17.68 -17.69
C THR A 516 -41.63 19.15 -17.72
N VAL A 517 -42.05 19.65 -18.88
CA VAL A 517 -42.37 21.07 -19.09
C VAL A 517 -43.72 21.19 -19.79
N ALA A 518 -44.61 22.04 -19.28
CA ALA A 518 -45.92 22.30 -19.87
C ALA A 518 -46.31 23.79 -19.80
N ALA A 519 -47.26 24.21 -20.63
CA ALA A 519 -47.78 25.58 -20.61
C ALA A 519 -48.45 25.89 -19.25
N ASN A 520 -48.07 27.00 -18.62
CA ASN A 520 -48.55 27.41 -17.30
C ASN A 520 -50.06 27.64 -17.31
N GLN A 521 -50.80 26.90 -16.49
CA GLN A 521 -52.25 27.01 -16.41
C GLN A 521 -52.71 28.29 -15.69
N ASN A 522 -51.86 28.88 -14.85
CA ASN A 522 -52.16 30.04 -14.02
C ASN A 522 -51.28 31.27 -14.39
N GLY A 523 -50.84 31.37 -15.64
CA GLY A 523 -49.99 32.48 -16.08
C GLY A 523 -49.52 32.35 -17.53
N SER A 524 -48.47 33.09 -17.87
CA SER A 524 -47.80 33.00 -19.18
C SER A 524 -46.52 32.16 -19.09
N GLY A 525 -46.11 31.59 -20.23
CA GLY A 525 -44.88 30.78 -20.33
C GLY A 525 -45.08 29.31 -19.98
N ASN A 526 -43.99 28.54 -20.01
CA ASN A 526 -43.98 27.14 -19.62
C ASN A 526 -43.39 26.99 -18.21
N VAL A 527 -43.78 25.96 -17.48
CA VAL A 527 -43.35 25.66 -16.10
C VAL A 527 -42.94 24.19 -15.98
N TYR A 528 -42.16 23.87 -14.95
CA TYR A 528 -41.84 22.48 -14.63
C TYR A 528 -43.07 21.72 -14.13
N VAL A 529 -43.19 20.48 -14.56
CA VAL A 529 -44.20 19.50 -14.12
C VAL A 529 -43.48 18.32 -13.51
N ILE A 530 -43.84 17.98 -12.27
CA ILE A 530 -43.30 16.84 -11.51
C ILE A 530 -44.49 16.10 -10.92
N ASP A 531 -44.57 14.78 -11.13
CA ASP A 531 -45.71 13.93 -10.74
C ASP A 531 -47.07 14.51 -11.19
N ASP A 532 -47.14 14.92 -12.46
CA ASP A 532 -48.32 15.53 -13.11
C ASP A 532 -48.81 16.87 -12.50
N GLU A 533 -48.04 17.48 -11.60
CA GLU A 533 -48.35 18.77 -10.98
C GLU A 533 -47.41 19.90 -11.45
N GLN A 534 -47.99 21.03 -11.87
CA GLN A 534 -47.22 22.22 -12.26
C GLN A 534 -46.65 22.94 -11.04
N LYS A 535 -45.35 23.27 -11.08
CA LYS A 535 -44.65 23.97 -9.99
C LYS A 535 -44.82 23.28 -8.63
N LYS A 536 -44.84 21.94 -8.62
CA LYS A 536 -44.96 21.12 -7.42
C LYS A 536 -43.95 21.52 -6.36
N SER A 537 -44.41 21.87 -5.16
CA SER A 537 -43.49 22.04 -4.03
C SER A 537 -42.92 20.67 -3.67
N LEU A 538 -41.60 20.57 -3.59
CA LEU A 538 -40.92 19.31 -3.31
C LEU A 538 -40.60 19.17 -1.82
N GLU A 539 -40.60 17.94 -1.35
CA GLU A 539 -40.10 17.58 -0.02
C GLU A 539 -38.98 16.56 -0.20
N LEU A 540 -37.75 16.94 0.15
CA LEU A 540 -36.60 16.05 0.09
C LEU A 540 -36.16 15.65 1.50
N LYS A 541 -35.56 14.47 1.63
CA LYS A 541 -35.16 13.92 2.93
C LYS A 541 -33.65 14.05 3.14
N ILE A 542 -33.25 14.42 4.36
CA ILE A 542 -31.85 14.33 4.79
C ILE A 542 -31.37 12.88 4.66
N GLY A 543 -30.15 12.69 4.16
CA GLY A 543 -29.60 11.37 3.88
C GLY A 543 -30.25 10.71 2.66
N THR A 544 -30.72 11.46 1.67
CA THR A 544 -31.25 10.93 0.39
C THR A 544 -30.60 11.64 -0.80
N ARG A 545 -30.31 10.89 -1.87
CA ARG A 545 -29.69 11.38 -3.11
C ARG A 545 -30.75 11.45 -4.19
N TYR A 546 -30.97 12.63 -4.74
CA TYR A 546 -32.00 12.88 -5.73
C TYR A 546 -31.40 13.15 -7.10
N THR A 547 -31.90 12.46 -8.12
CA THR A 547 -31.58 12.72 -9.53
C THR A 547 -32.77 13.35 -10.22
N PHE A 548 -32.64 14.62 -10.61
CA PHE A 548 -33.65 15.33 -11.39
C PHE A 548 -33.36 15.18 -12.88
N ASN A 549 -34.17 14.37 -13.58
CA ASN A 549 -34.10 14.22 -15.02
C ASN A 549 -34.96 15.32 -15.66
N HIS A 550 -34.35 16.25 -16.40
CA HIS A 550 -35.03 17.40 -17.00
C HIS A 550 -34.67 17.59 -18.48
N PRO A 551 -35.48 18.29 -19.30
CA PRO A 551 -35.11 18.61 -20.67
C PRO A 551 -33.83 19.45 -20.72
N THR A 552 -32.96 19.18 -21.68
CA THR A 552 -31.66 19.86 -21.82
C THR A 552 -31.80 21.36 -22.13
N ASN A 553 -32.90 21.76 -22.78
CA ASN A 553 -33.26 23.16 -23.03
C ASN A 553 -33.91 23.86 -21.81
N HIS A 554 -34.19 23.13 -20.74
CA HIS A 554 -34.73 23.64 -19.48
C HIS A 554 -33.93 23.11 -18.27
N PRO A 555 -32.65 23.51 -18.12
CA PRO A 555 -31.79 23.07 -17.03
C PRO A 555 -32.30 23.49 -15.65
N LEU A 556 -32.50 22.52 -14.76
CA LEU A 556 -32.98 22.73 -13.38
C LEU A 556 -31.79 22.96 -12.43
N LYS A 557 -31.84 24.03 -11.64
CA LYS A 557 -30.81 24.41 -10.67
C LYS A 557 -31.45 24.74 -9.31
N PHE A 558 -30.65 24.82 -8.25
CA PHE A 558 -31.11 25.15 -6.90
C PHE A 558 -30.66 26.52 -6.42
N SER A 559 -31.42 27.16 -5.54
CA SER A 559 -31.06 28.43 -4.89
C SER A 559 -31.76 28.59 -3.55
N THR A 560 -31.21 29.40 -2.64
CA THR A 560 -31.89 29.82 -1.41
C THR A 560 -32.90 30.94 -1.66
N THR A 561 -32.88 31.56 -2.85
CA THR A 561 -33.82 32.62 -3.27
C THR A 561 -34.81 32.09 -4.30
N SER A 562 -36.10 32.39 -4.13
CA SER A 562 -37.14 32.04 -5.11
C SER A 562 -36.80 32.55 -6.50
N ASP A 563 -36.89 31.68 -7.52
CA ASP A 563 -36.50 31.92 -8.92
C ASP A 563 -35.00 32.19 -9.16
N GLY A 564 -34.16 31.90 -8.17
CA GLY A 564 -32.70 31.92 -8.27
C GLY A 564 -32.14 33.21 -8.84
N ARG A 565 -31.26 33.09 -9.84
CA ARG A 565 -30.61 34.23 -10.52
C ARG A 565 -31.56 35.25 -11.12
N HIS A 566 -32.80 34.86 -11.44
CA HIS A 566 -33.77 35.75 -12.07
C HIS A 566 -34.40 36.71 -11.06
N ASN A 567 -34.26 36.44 -9.77
CA ASN A 567 -34.74 37.26 -8.68
C ASN A 567 -33.60 37.69 -7.73
N GLY A 568 -32.37 37.81 -8.26
CA GLY A 568 -31.20 38.28 -7.53
C GLY A 568 -30.53 37.27 -6.60
N GLY A 569 -30.89 35.98 -6.67
CA GLY A 569 -30.22 34.90 -5.94
C GLY A 569 -29.00 34.33 -6.67
N SER A 570 -28.18 33.56 -5.96
CA SER A 570 -27.09 32.77 -6.53
C SER A 570 -27.50 31.29 -6.66
N GLU A 571 -26.82 30.55 -7.55
CA GLU A 571 -26.95 29.10 -7.62
C GLU A 571 -26.40 28.47 -6.33
N TYR A 572 -27.11 27.46 -5.81
CA TYR A 572 -26.64 26.58 -4.75
C TYR A 572 -25.94 25.39 -5.37
N THR A 573 -24.65 25.24 -5.08
CA THR A 573 -23.75 24.26 -5.72
C THR A 573 -23.27 23.17 -4.77
N ASP A 574 -23.47 23.32 -3.47
CA ASP A 574 -22.94 22.39 -2.47
C ASP A 574 -23.64 21.04 -2.59
N ASN A 575 -22.85 19.98 -2.81
CA ASN A 575 -23.33 18.62 -3.09
C ASN A 575 -24.27 18.51 -4.30
N VAL A 576 -24.13 19.40 -5.29
CA VAL A 576 -24.89 19.39 -6.54
C VAL A 576 -23.98 19.05 -7.73
N ASP A 577 -24.30 17.99 -8.46
CA ASP A 577 -23.65 17.62 -9.72
C ASP A 577 -24.54 17.96 -10.92
N THR A 578 -23.99 18.72 -11.87
CA THR A 578 -24.62 19.07 -13.15
C THR A 578 -23.75 18.78 -14.37
N SER A 579 -22.77 17.89 -14.24
CA SER A 579 -21.84 17.48 -15.29
C SER A 579 -22.53 16.75 -16.45
N GLN A 580 -23.66 16.08 -16.18
CA GLN A 580 -24.44 15.34 -17.18
C GLN A 580 -25.56 16.19 -17.77
N SER A 581 -25.59 16.32 -19.10
CA SER A 581 -26.65 17.04 -19.81
C SER A 581 -28.03 16.42 -19.56
N GLY A 582 -29.00 17.24 -19.13
CA GLY A 582 -30.36 16.79 -18.83
C GLY A 582 -30.54 16.17 -17.44
N LYS A 583 -29.52 16.26 -16.57
CA LYS A 583 -29.59 15.81 -15.19
C LYS A 583 -29.01 16.84 -14.23
N THR A 584 -29.66 16.95 -13.07
CA THR A 584 -29.13 17.64 -11.90
C THR A 584 -29.24 16.69 -10.71
N ILE A 585 -28.12 16.38 -10.08
CA ILE A 585 -28.05 15.44 -8.95
C ILE A 585 -27.76 16.26 -7.69
N ILE A 586 -28.49 16.02 -6.60
CA ILE A 586 -28.24 16.66 -5.31
C ILE A 586 -28.24 15.62 -4.19
N THR A 587 -27.24 15.67 -3.31
CA THR A 587 -27.21 14.87 -2.07
C THR A 587 -27.60 15.76 -0.91
N ILE A 588 -28.63 15.36 -0.15
CA ILE A 588 -29.14 16.13 0.99
C ILE A 588 -28.45 15.66 2.27
N ASN A 589 -27.71 16.54 2.91
CA ASN A 589 -27.02 16.32 4.20
C ASN A 589 -27.56 17.26 5.30
N SER A 590 -27.02 17.13 6.51
CA SER A 590 -27.40 17.98 7.66
C SER A 590 -27.09 19.47 7.48
N GLU A 591 -26.20 19.81 6.56
CA GLU A 591 -25.79 21.19 6.25
C GLU A 591 -26.64 21.81 5.13
N THR A 592 -27.41 21.01 4.40
CA THR A 592 -28.29 21.49 3.33
C THR A 592 -29.36 22.43 3.92
N PRO A 593 -29.57 23.64 3.36
CA PRO A 593 -30.57 24.57 3.89
C PRO A 593 -31.97 23.95 3.96
N LYS A 594 -32.65 24.14 5.10
CA LYS A 594 -34.00 23.57 5.33
C LYS A 594 -35.06 23.99 4.30
N SER A 595 -34.81 25.08 3.59
CA SER A 595 -35.61 25.56 2.47
C SER A 595 -34.69 25.95 1.32
N LEU A 596 -35.00 25.42 0.14
CA LEU A 596 -34.40 25.78 -1.14
C LEU A 596 -35.52 26.05 -2.15
N TYR A 597 -35.11 26.46 -3.34
CA TYR A 597 -35.96 26.59 -4.51
C TYR A 597 -35.26 25.90 -5.67
N TYR A 598 -36.01 25.15 -6.45
CA TYR A 598 -35.54 24.73 -7.77
C TYR A 598 -36.03 25.75 -8.80
N TYR A 599 -35.20 26.10 -9.78
CA TYR A 599 -35.51 27.07 -10.83
C TYR A 599 -34.89 26.66 -12.16
N CYS A 600 -35.35 27.24 -13.28
CA CYS A 600 -34.72 27.02 -14.57
C CYS A 600 -33.59 28.03 -14.78
N ASN A 601 -32.39 27.58 -15.12
CA ASN A 601 -31.27 28.48 -15.38
C ASN A 601 -31.54 29.45 -16.55
N VAL A 602 -32.41 29.07 -17.49
CA VAL A 602 -32.69 29.85 -18.70
C VAL A 602 -33.95 30.72 -18.58
N HIS A 603 -35.05 30.18 -18.06
CA HIS A 603 -36.35 30.85 -18.08
C HIS A 603 -36.84 31.19 -16.67
N GLN A 604 -37.43 32.38 -16.53
CA GLN A 604 -37.97 32.87 -15.26
C GLN A 604 -39.25 32.13 -14.87
N ASN A 605 -39.52 32.05 -13.58
CA ASN A 605 -40.76 31.58 -12.96
C ASN A 605 -41.16 30.11 -13.22
N MET A 606 -40.24 29.27 -13.71
CA MET A 606 -40.53 27.86 -14.04
C MET A 606 -40.62 26.94 -12.83
N GLY A 607 -39.86 27.23 -11.77
CA GLY A 607 -39.69 26.33 -10.62
C GLY A 607 -40.50 26.74 -9.39
N SER A 608 -40.25 26.06 -8.27
CA SER A 608 -41.04 26.18 -7.04
C SER A 608 -40.17 25.99 -5.80
N SER A 609 -40.81 26.04 -4.62
CA SER A 609 -40.16 25.76 -3.35
C SER A 609 -39.82 24.28 -3.18
N LEU A 610 -38.79 24.04 -2.38
CA LEU A 610 -38.34 22.73 -1.95
C LEU A 610 -38.00 22.80 -0.47
N VAL A 611 -38.58 21.91 0.33
CA VAL A 611 -38.32 21.84 1.77
C VAL A 611 -37.56 20.57 2.10
N ILE A 612 -36.63 20.66 3.04
CA ILE A 612 -35.88 19.52 3.53
C ILE A 612 -36.52 19.02 4.83
N LYS A 613 -36.86 17.73 4.87
CA LYS A 613 -37.41 17.05 6.04
C LYS A 613 -36.40 16.06 6.61
N GLU A 614 -36.47 15.84 7.91
CA GLU A 614 -35.85 14.66 8.54
C GLU A 614 -36.52 13.40 7.95
N GLY A 615 -35.73 12.39 7.61
CA GLY A 615 -36.28 11.15 7.09
C GLY A 615 -37.14 10.46 8.15
N GLU A 616 -38.38 10.09 7.81
CA GLU A 616 -39.11 9.10 8.60
C GLU A 616 -38.32 7.79 8.54
N SER A 617 -37.83 7.32 9.69
CA SER A 617 -37.43 5.93 9.84
C SER A 617 -38.64 5.08 9.47
N SER A 618 -38.64 4.46 8.30
CA SER A 618 -39.49 3.28 8.10
C SER A 618 -39.12 2.34 9.25
N GLY A 619 -40.05 2.06 10.15
CA GLY A 619 -39.87 1.18 11.30
C GLY A 619 -39.69 -0.30 10.92
N GLY A 620 -39.01 -0.59 9.81
CA GLY A 620 -38.20 -1.78 9.67
C GLY A 620 -36.77 -1.33 9.87
N GLU A 621 -36.12 -1.86 10.90
CA GLU A 621 -34.68 -1.77 11.12
C GLU A 621 -33.96 -1.90 9.77
N VAL A 622 -33.41 -0.80 9.24
CA VAL A 622 -32.48 -0.87 8.11
C VAL A 622 -31.23 -1.47 8.73
N VAL A 623 -31.14 -2.79 8.71
CA VAL A 623 -29.91 -3.50 9.06
C VAL A 623 -28.92 -3.18 7.94
N ILE A 624 -28.03 -2.21 8.20
CA ILE A 624 -26.89 -1.98 7.32
C ILE A 624 -25.87 -3.06 7.66
N ASN A 625 -25.92 -4.15 6.91
CA ASN A 625 -24.93 -5.21 6.98
C ASN A 625 -23.64 -4.71 6.32
N GLY A 626 -22.67 -4.26 7.12
CA GLY A 626 -21.35 -3.91 6.63
C GLY A 626 -20.66 -5.13 6.02
N LYS A 627 -19.99 -4.95 4.89
CA LYS A 627 -19.22 -6.00 4.23
C LYS A 627 -17.76 -5.66 4.23
N VAL A 628 -16.97 -6.73 4.26
CA VAL A 628 -15.53 -6.68 4.09
C VAL A 628 -15.17 -7.72 3.06
N ASP A 629 -14.39 -7.32 2.08
CA ASP A 629 -13.83 -8.23 1.10
C ASP A 629 -12.36 -8.46 1.44
N VAL A 630 -11.98 -9.72 1.57
CA VAL A 630 -10.58 -10.14 1.64
C VAL A 630 -10.16 -10.59 0.25
N VAL A 631 -9.31 -9.80 -0.40
CA VAL A 631 -8.67 -10.21 -1.66
C VAL A 631 -7.41 -10.97 -1.32
N THR A 632 -7.24 -12.14 -1.93
CA THR A 632 -6.02 -12.94 -1.81
C THR A 632 -5.42 -13.14 -3.19
N ILE A 633 -4.15 -12.77 -3.36
CA ILE A 633 -3.35 -13.01 -4.55
C ILE A 633 -2.28 -14.05 -4.24
N LYS A 634 -2.10 -15.06 -5.10
CA LYS A 634 -1.09 -16.11 -4.92
C LYS A 634 -0.10 -16.07 -6.07
N LEU A 635 1.18 -16.28 -5.76
CA LEU A 635 2.16 -16.66 -6.79
C LEU A 635 2.00 -18.18 -7.07
N ASN A 636 1.68 -18.57 -8.29
CA ASN A 636 1.31 -19.95 -8.63
C ASN A 636 2.48 -20.95 -8.63
N ARG A 637 3.67 -20.50 -8.24
CA ARG A 637 4.85 -21.32 -8.03
C ARG A 637 5.65 -20.81 -6.84
N LYS A 638 6.52 -21.66 -6.31
CA LYS A 638 7.55 -21.24 -5.38
C LYS A 638 8.57 -20.34 -6.10
N LEU A 639 8.95 -19.25 -5.46
CA LEU A 639 10.01 -18.36 -5.93
C LEU A 639 11.38 -19.02 -5.72
N SER A 640 12.33 -18.77 -6.63
CA SER A 640 13.71 -19.24 -6.56
C SER A 640 14.65 -18.27 -7.29
N THR A 641 15.91 -18.65 -7.52
CA THR A 641 17.01 -17.77 -7.94
C THR A 641 17.28 -17.75 -9.45
N GLY A 642 16.65 -18.63 -10.21
CA GLY A 642 16.83 -18.72 -11.66
C GLY A 642 16.09 -17.62 -12.44
N PRO A 643 16.19 -17.62 -13.78
CA PRO A 643 15.49 -16.66 -14.63
C PRO A 643 13.99 -16.66 -14.34
N ASN A 644 13.44 -15.48 -14.08
CA ASN A 644 12.04 -15.26 -13.73
C ASN A 644 11.65 -16.10 -12.52
N GLY A 645 12.56 -16.32 -11.57
CA GLY A 645 12.25 -16.97 -10.30
C GLY A 645 11.94 -18.46 -10.39
N ILE A 646 12.40 -19.14 -11.46
CA ILE A 646 12.34 -20.61 -11.53
C ILE A 646 13.44 -21.25 -10.67
N ASP A 647 13.23 -22.50 -10.28
CA ASP A 647 14.29 -23.33 -9.71
C ASP A 647 15.32 -23.70 -10.80
N PRO A 648 16.57 -23.23 -10.72
CA PRO A 648 17.59 -23.51 -11.73
C PRO A 648 18.04 -24.98 -11.73
N ALA A 649 17.72 -25.77 -10.70
CA ALA A 649 17.98 -27.20 -10.66
C ALA A 649 17.25 -27.96 -11.78
N VAL A 650 16.15 -27.42 -12.33
CA VAL A 650 15.45 -28.00 -13.49
C VAL A 650 16.31 -28.01 -14.76
N LYS A 651 17.36 -27.18 -14.79
CA LYS A 651 18.40 -27.15 -15.85
C LYS A 651 19.72 -27.78 -15.41
N GLY A 652 19.76 -28.38 -14.22
CA GLY A 652 20.96 -29.02 -13.66
C GLY A 652 21.92 -28.07 -12.94
N GLU A 653 21.49 -26.83 -12.63
CA GLU A 653 22.30 -25.80 -11.98
C GLU A 653 21.67 -25.34 -10.65
N PRO A 654 21.55 -26.20 -9.62
CA PRO A 654 20.83 -25.88 -8.38
C PRO A 654 21.38 -24.67 -7.62
N ASP A 655 22.66 -24.32 -7.80
CA ASP A 655 23.34 -23.25 -7.06
C ASP A 655 23.41 -21.93 -7.86
N PHE A 656 22.72 -21.84 -9.00
CA PHE A 656 22.79 -20.68 -9.88
C PHE A 656 21.85 -19.56 -9.42
N ASN A 657 22.36 -18.33 -9.38
CA ASN A 657 21.58 -17.12 -9.13
C ASN A 657 21.70 -16.18 -10.34
N GLU A 658 20.59 -15.97 -11.02
CA GLU A 658 20.50 -15.18 -12.24
C GLU A 658 20.92 -13.73 -12.00
N PHE A 659 20.47 -13.12 -10.90
CA PHE A 659 20.79 -11.73 -10.60
C PHE A 659 22.29 -11.55 -10.31
N TYR A 660 22.85 -12.38 -9.43
CA TYR A 660 24.28 -12.39 -9.13
C TYR A 660 25.12 -12.58 -10.40
N TYR A 661 24.76 -13.60 -11.19
CA TYR A 661 25.51 -13.95 -12.40
C TYR A 661 25.49 -12.79 -13.40
N LEU A 662 24.33 -12.18 -13.63
CA LEU A 662 24.22 -11.04 -14.53
C LEU A 662 24.90 -9.81 -13.97
N LEU A 663 24.92 -9.57 -12.66
CA LEU A 663 25.62 -8.44 -12.04
C LEU A 663 27.14 -8.50 -12.25
N HIS A 664 27.72 -9.70 -12.16
CA HIS A 664 29.16 -9.88 -12.18
C HIS A 664 29.76 -10.17 -13.58
N ASN A 665 28.93 -10.43 -14.59
CA ASN A 665 29.39 -10.84 -15.92
C ASN A 665 28.81 -9.95 -17.03
N GLU A 666 29.55 -8.90 -17.41
CA GLU A 666 29.15 -7.96 -18.48
C GLU A 666 28.94 -8.65 -19.83
N GLU A 667 29.77 -9.65 -20.16
CA GLU A 667 29.65 -10.42 -21.39
C GLU A 667 28.29 -11.14 -21.48
N ALA A 668 27.79 -11.69 -20.37
CA ALA A 668 26.48 -12.33 -20.33
C ALA A 668 25.35 -11.32 -20.56
N ARG A 669 25.44 -10.13 -19.96
CA ARG A 669 24.47 -9.05 -20.19
C ARG A 669 24.46 -8.62 -21.66
N GLU A 670 25.62 -8.42 -22.27
CA GLU A 670 25.72 -8.05 -23.69
C GLU A 670 25.21 -9.15 -24.62
N ALA A 671 25.42 -10.42 -24.25
CA ALA A 671 24.88 -11.58 -24.96
C ALA A 671 23.35 -11.62 -24.94
N ILE A 672 22.71 -11.22 -23.84
CA ILE A 672 21.26 -11.11 -23.74
C ILE A 672 20.75 -9.90 -24.54
N LYS A 673 21.38 -8.74 -24.37
CA LYS A 673 21.01 -7.51 -25.11
C LYS A 673 21.08 -7.67 -26.62
N ASN A 674 22.07 -8.42 -27.12
CA ASN A 674 22.20 -8.68 -28.56
C ASN A 674 21.33 -9.86 -29.07
N GLY A 675 20.61 -10.53 -28.18
CA GLY A 675 19.70 -11.63 -28.49
C GLY A 675 20.38 -12.98 -28.78
N SER A 676 21.67 -13.14 -28.42
CA SER A 676 22.36 -14.42 -28.56
C SER A 676 21.98 -15.45 -27.49
N HIS A 677 21.52 -14.99 -26.33
CA HIS A 677 21.02 -15.82 -25.23
C HIS A 677 19.74 -15.22 -24.67
N GLU A 678 18.82 -16.04 -24.16
CA GLU A 678 17.58 -15.53 -23.58
C GLU A 678 17.77 -15.01 -22.15
N ASN A 679 18.69 -15.63 -21.39
CA ASN A 679 18.94 -15.35 -19.98
C ASN A 679 20.38 -15.74 -19.57
N GLY A 680 20.75 -15.38 -18.34
CA GLY A 680 22.05 -15.65 -17.75
C GLY A 680 22.31 -17.13 -17.52
N LEU A 681 21.30 -17.90 -17.10
CA LEU A 681 21.41 -19.36 -16.89
C LEU A 681 21.84 -20.09 -18.17
N GLU A 682 21.24 -19.77 -19.31
CA GLU A 682 21.62 -20.36 -20.60
C GLU A 682 23.06 -20.00 -20.97
N HIS A 683 23.43 -18.72 -20.84
CA HIS A 683 24.81 -18.30 -21.06
C HIS A 683 25.80 -18.98 -20.10
N TYR A 684 25.43 -19.16 -18.83
CA TYR A 684 26.28 -19.82 -17.85
C TYR A 684 26.56 -21.27 -18.24
N ILE A 685 25.51 -22.01 -18.64
CA ILE A 685 25.61 -23.41 -19.06
C ILE A 685 26.47 -23.54 -20.33
N GLU A 686 26.29 -22.64 -21.31
CA GLU A 686 26.99 -22.74 -22.60
C GLU A 686 28.43 -22.21 -22.58
N ILE A 687 28.70 -21.15 -21.81
CA ILE A 687 29.96 -20.39 -21.86
C ILE A 687 30.54 -20.20 -20.46
N GLY A 688 29.74 -19.71 -19.52
CA GLY A 688 30.23 -19.23 -18.22
C GLY A 688 30.96 -20.29 -17.41
N LYS A 689 30.49 -21.54 -17.46
CA LYS A 689 31.13 -22.69 -16.81
C LYS A 689 32.56 -22.93 -17.28
N ASP A 690 32.77 -22.94 -18.59
CA ASP A 690 34.08 -23.22 -19.19
C ASP A 690 35.08 -22.07 -18.95
N LEU A 691 34.57 -20.85 -18.77
CA LEU A 691 35.35 -19.67 -18.38
C LEU A 691 35.62 -19.58 -16.87
N GLY A 692 34.97 -20.41 -16.05
CA GLY A 692 35.13 -20.42 -14.59
C GLY A 692 34.39 -19.30 -13.88
N TYR A 693 33.32 -18.76 -14.48
CA TYR A 693 32.45 -17.79 -13.83
C TYR A 693 31.71 -18.44 -12.65
N LYS A 694 31.52 -17.66 -11.58
CA LYS A 694 30.75 -18.09 -10.41
C LYS A 694 29.25 -18.07 -10.73
N ALA A 695 28.53 -19.08 -10.26
CA ALA A 695 27.09 -19.21 -10.44
C ALA A 695 26.28 -18.38 -9.43
N SER A 696 26.84 -18.11 -8.26
CA SER A 696 26.24 -17.36 -7.14
C SER A 696 27.33 -16.80 -6.23
N ALA A 697 26.93 -16.04 -5.19
CA ALA A 697 27.84 -15.48 -4.20
C ALA A 697 28.54 -16.54 -3.32
N ASN A 698 27.88 -17.69 -3.12
CA ASN A 698 28.34 -18.81 -2.28
C ASN A 698 29.60 -19.53 -2.76
#